data_AF-A0A523S4S6-F1
#
_entry.id   AF-A0A523S4S6-F1
#
_cell.length_a   1.000
_cell.length_b   1.000
_cell.length_c   1.000
_cell.angle_alpha   90.00
_cell.angle_beta   90.00
_cell.angle_gamma   90.00
#
_symmetry.space_group_name_H-M   'P 1'
#
loop_
_entity.id
_entity.type
_entity.pdbx_description
1 polymer ?
#
loop_
_entity_poly.entity_id
_entity_poly.type
_entity_poly.pdbx_seq_one_letter_code
_entity_poly.pdbx_strand_id
1 'polypeptide(L)'
;MRKLLFFLTISFGILSIVPLQAQENGVGVRPVGRELIESKPRQIMTTTFRVSNKTSEKQEFVPSIKLPQRWRLITREFPFELAPHQSDIRLVSFFIPQKTLAGKYEITYLVKERKYPSISDFYTIVVVVLPVRKLEVKLLKAPEYVIAGENYQSSFTVINESNIAILASLKIESGENWPFTVDSEKLQNFEPGESKTVVITAKTEARICQKIRHRLKLSARIAGFKDEEARASASSWVEIIPRITGVKDPFHRVPVEISLGGVMQKDESGFQIEISGSGTLDEEGKRYIDFLFRGPDIQDKSILGERNEYRLSFRTKDYGLHLGDRGYFLSPLTQLYRYGRGIEGKLNLSNFTLGAYYVQSRWLKPEEEERAGYINYLINEKYKLGLNYLKKRLTDSQIVSLRGELELSKNTNLDLEYARGKMPDKEADEAYWLKLSGYQRGVSYKLTAIHGGPDYPGYYRDMDLKSGSLIFPLGKNLRFNAHYREEQGNLRLDSSLYSASRERYYHLGLTYRFESGTSFSFSRLNRQRQDRLPEPKFDYQEDALLLEVGRSFKRLSLYSSAEWGKTQDKLTAKTYDLAKYGISARFIPSSRQSYSGYLQYSKDGSFSGEKRSRITAGLGTSFPIADKTFFNLDFRTDKERNNFELRLSHLLTNGDKISARAGFTSYRDSDGKNETTLMVEYTIPFQLPVSRKRNVGILKGRVYAFKTGEGITDVILRLHDATAVTDKEGNFIFPSLKSGTYYLNVDATRIGLDKITVQKTPMQVTVEGGKESWVEIGITQSAALFGQIMVYDFLHPGLLEEKRELAQSYGLANVLVEITNGSEIKRRVTDRKGRFRFEEVRPGEWTLKIHEGDLPEHHYFEKDSFKFELKPGEKREILVKVLPKERSIRVIEEGGILVEEKDKN
;
A
#
# COMPACT_ATOMS: atom_id res chain seq x y z
N MET A 1 -25.57 -38.86 -17.14
CA MET A 1 -26.13 -38.99 -18.51
C MET A 1 -25.45 -40.16 -19.22
N ARG A 2 -26.26 -41.11 -19.72
CA ARG A 2 -26.08 -42.10 -20.82
C ARG A 2 -24.67 -42.66 -21.08
N LYS A 3 -24.37 -43.94 -20.81
CA LYS A 3 -24.68 -45.19 -21.56
C LYS A 3 -24.33 -45.16 -23.06
N LEU A 4 -23.45 -46.09 -23.48
CA LEU A 4 -23.37 -46.91 -24.74
C LEU A 4 -21.89 -47.08 -25.15
N LEU A 5 -21.39 -48.16 -25.76
CA LEU A 5 -21.75 -49.56 -26.00
C LEU A 5 -20.63 -50.12 -26.91
N PHE A 6 -20.29 -51.41 -26.78
CA PHE A 6 -19.90 -52.34 -27.88
C PHE A 6 -18.61 -52.04 -28.69
N PHE A 7 -17.84 -52.98 -29.26
CA PHE A 7 -18.01 -54.41 -29.52
C PHE A 7 -16.62 -55.06 -29.67
N LEU A 8 -16.57 -56.35 -29.35
CA LEU A 8 -15.66 -57.40 -29.81
C LEU A 8 -15.14 -57.24 -31.26
N THR A 9 -13.89 -57.66 -31.50
CA THR A 9 -13.53 -58.39 -32.74
C THR A 9 -12.48 -59.45 -32.49
N ILE A 10 -12.77 -60.61 -33.07
CA ILE A 10 -12.13 -61.93 -33.02
C ILE A 10 -11.02 -62.01 -34.08
N SER A 11 -9.94 -62.74 -33.76
CA SER A 11 -9.06 -63.45 -34.71
C SER A 11 -8.13 -64.33 -33.85
N PHE A 12 -8.47 -65.58 -33.54
CA PHE A 12 -8.34 -66.80 -34.36
C PHE A 12 -7.09 -66.84 -35.26
N GLY A 13 -5.96 -67.22 -34.65
CA GLY A 13 -4.79 -67.76 -35.33
C GLY A 13 -4.46 -69.13 -34.73
N ILE A 14 -4.95 -70.18 -35.38
CA ILE A 14 -4.58 -71.58 -35.14
C ILE A 14 -3.08 -71.72 -35.42
N LEU A 15 -2.30 -72.12 -34.42
CA LEU A 15 -0.97 -72.68 -34.61
C LEU A 15 -0.86 -73.92 -33.74
N SER A 16 -1.28 -75.04 -34.36
CA SER A 16 -0.72 -76.39 -34.21
C SER A 16 0.19 -76.61 -33.00
N ILE A 17 -0.40 -77.18 -31.94
CA ILE A 17 0.32 -77.93 -30.92
C ILE A 17 0.85 -79.20 -31.61
N VAL A 18 2.10 -79.17 -32.04
CA VAL A 18 2.91 -80.39 -32.18
C VAL A 18 3.18 -80.85 -30.75
N PRO A 19 2.96 -82.12 -30.38
CA PRO A 19 3.43 -82.61 -29.10
C PRO A 19 4.96 -82.66 -29.20
N LEU A 20 5.63 -81.59 -28.79
CA LEU A 20 7.00 -81.75 -28.35
C LEU A 20 6.91 -82.66 -27.13
N GLN A 21 7.42 -83.88 -27.28
CA GLN A 21 7.70 -84.79 -26.18
C GLN A 21 8.12 -83.94 -24.98
N ALA A 22 7.36 -84.05 -23.89
CA ALA A 22 7.84 -83.61 -22.60
C ALA A 22 9.16 -84.36 -22.38
N GLN A 23 10.27 -83.70 -22.67
CA GLN A 23 11.51 -84.04 -22.04
C GLN A 23 11.19 -83.87 -20.56
N GLU A 24 11.20 -84.97 -19.82
CA GLU A 24 11.08 -84.94 -18.37
C GLU A 24 12.24 -84.12 -17.84
N ASN A 25 12.07 -82.80 -17.82
CA ASN A 25 12.98 -81.89 -17.18
C ASN A 25 12.90 -82.28 -15.71
N GLY A 26 13.97 -82.89 -15.20
CA GLY A 26 14.10 -83.33 -13.82
C GLY A 26 13.91 -82.23 -12.76
N VAL A 27 13.63 -80.98 -13.16
CA VAL A 27 13.28 -79.85 -12.30
C VAL A 27 12.07 -79.08 -12.85
N GLY A 28 11.21 -78.59 -11.98
CA GLY A 28 10.08 -77.72 -12.32
C GLY A 28 10.14 -76.39 -11.58
N VAL A 29 10.16 -75.27 -12.30
CA VAL A 29 10.17 -73.89 -11.76
C VAL A 29 8.84 -73.21 -12.08
N ARG A 30 8.04 -72.87 -11.06
CA ARG A 30 6.74 -72.20 -11.24
C ARG A 30 6.60 -71.01 -10.30
N PRO A 31 5.91 -69.93 -10.70
CA PRO A 31 5.65 -68.81 -9.81
C PRO A 31 4.66 -69.24 -8.72
N VAL A 32 4.88 -68.78 -7.49
CA VAL A 32 3.90 -68.93 -6.39
C VAL A 32 3.06 -67.66 -6.22
N GLY A 33 3.61 -66.52 -6.64
CA GLY A 33 2.98 -65.20 -6.56
C GLY A 33 2.39 -64.72 -7.89
N ARG A 34 2.11 -63.42 -7.98
CA ARG A 34 1.62 -62.79 -9.22
C ARG A 34 2.68 -62.82 -10.31
N GLU A 35 2.27 -63.21 -11.52
CA GLU A 35 3.15 -63.24 -12.70
C GLU A 35 3.34 -61.85 -13.34
N LEU A 36 2.42 -60.93 -13.05
CA LEU A 36 2.49 -59.52 -13.42
C LEU A 36 2.58 -58.66 -12.16
N ILE A 37 3.65 -57.88 -12.04
CA ILE A 37 3.92 -57.00 -10.89
C ILE A 37 3.99 -55.56 -11.39
N GLU A 38 3.19 -54.67 -10.80
CA GLU A 38 3.31 -53.23 -11.03
C GLU A 38 4.18 -52.58 -9.96
N SER A 39 5.12 -51.73 -10.36
CA SER A 39 6.01 -51.05 -9.42
C SER A 39 6.39 -49.66 -9.93
N LYS A 40 6.65 -48.73 -9.00
CA LYS A 40 7.32 -47.47 -9.33
C LYS A 40 8.84 -47.68 -9.29
N PRO A 41 9.64 -46.84 -9.98
CA PRO A 41 11.10 -46.77 -9.76
C PRO A 41 11.46 -46.52 -8.29
N ARG A 42 12.69 -46.86 -7.90
CA ARG A 42 13.25 -46.77 -6.53
C ARG A 42 12.61 -47.70 -5.49
N GLN A 43 11.92 -48.75 -5.92
CA GLN A 43 11.35 -49.75 -5.02
C GLN A 43 12.17 -51.05 -5.05
N ILE A 44 12.23 -51.72 -3.89
CA ILE A 44 12.69 -53.10 -3.80
C ILE A 44 11.45 -53.97 -3.96
N MET A 45 11.48 -54.86 -4.95
CA MET A 45 10.42 -55.81 -5.21
C MET A 45 10.87 -57.21 -4.83
N THR A 46 9.95 -58.03 -4.32
CA THR A 46 10.20 -59.45 -4.00
C THR A 46 9.16 -60.31 -4.68
N THR A 47 9.61 -61.37 -5.36
CA THR A 47 8.76 -62.41 -5.96
C THR A 47 9.20 -63.78 -5.47
N THR A 48 8.36 -64.80 -5.68
CA THR A 48 8.56 -66.16 -5.17
C THR A 48 8.40 -67.21 -6.27
N PHE A 49 9.37 -68.11 -6.39
CA PHE A 49 9.36 -69.25 -7.31
C PHE A 49 9.37 -70.55 -6.51
N ARG A 50 8.49 -71.49 -6.85
CA ARG A 50 8.55 -72.88 -6.37
C ARG A 50 9.43 -73.66 -7.30
N VAL A 51 10.48 -74.27 -6.76
CA VAL A 51 11.36 -75.21 -7.46
C VAL A 51 11.05 -76.60 -6.96
N SER A 52 10.83 -77.54 -7.87
CA SER A 52 10.48 -78.93 -7.56
C SER A 52 11.46 -79.88 -8.24
N ASN A 53 12.04 -80.81 -7.48
CA ASN A 53 12.81 -81.91 -8.06
C ASN A 53 11.82 -82.95 -8.59
N LYS A 54 11.84 -83.21 -9.89
CA LYS A 54 10.98 -84.22 -10.53
C LYS A 54 11.67 -85.56 -10.73
N THR A 55 12.97 -85.64 -10.44
CA THR A 55 13.72 -86.90 -10.54
C THR A 55 13.49 -87.79 -9.32
N SER A 56 13.80 -89.07 -9.47
CA SER A 56 13.79 -90.08 -8.40
C SER A 56 15.04 -90.04 -7.50
N GLU A 57 15.99 -89.15 -7.78
CA GLU A 57 17.25 -89.01 -7.04
C GLU A 57 17.38 -87.62 -6.40
N LYS A 58 18.20 -87.52 -5.36
CA LYS A 58 18.53 -86.23 -4.76
C LYS A 58 19.42 -85.44 -5.71
N GLN A 59 19.00 -84.21 -6.04
CA GLN A 59 19.70 -83.34 -7.00
C GLN A 59 20.17 -82.04 -6.33
N GLU A 60 21.31 -81.51 -6.76
CA GLU A 60 21.82 -80.20 -6.34
C GLU A 60 21.56 -79.17 -7.46
N PHE A 61 20.78 -78.14 -7.16
CA PHE A 61 20.36 -77.13 -8.11
C PHE A 61 21.10 -75.81 -7.90
N VAL A 62 21.51 -75.18 -9.00
CA VAL A 62 22.15 -73.87 -9.05
C VAL A 62 21.20 -72.86 -9.68
N PRO A 63 20.71 -71.87 -8.92
CA PRO A 63 19.85 -70.80 -9.43
C PRO A 63 20.65 -69.70 -10.15
N SER A 64 20.04 -69.09 -11.17
CA SER A 64 20.54 -67.92 -11.90
C SER A 64 19.38 -67.00 -12.26
N ILE A 65 19.54 -65.69 -12.03
CA ILE A 65 18.50 -64.70 -12.29
C ILE A 65 18.97 -63.76 -13.39
N LYS A 66 18.17 -63.66 -14.46
CA LYS A 66 18.35 -62.63 -15.48
C LYS A 66 17.48 -61.44 -15.15
N LEU A 67 18.13 -60.31 -14.83
CA LEU A 67 17.49 -59.03 -14.57
C LEU A 67 17.74 -58.05 -15.72
N PRO A 68 16.85 -57.06 -15.91
CA PRO A 68 17.10 -55.95 -16.82
C PRO A 68 18.39 -55.20 -16.51
N GLN A 69 18.96 -54.55 -17.53
CA GLN A 69 20.21 -53.80 -17.38
C GLN A 69 20.11 -52.77 -16.24
N ARG A 70 21.13 -52.73 -15.37
CA ARG A 70 21.26 -51.86 -14.18
C ARG A 70 20.35 -52.20 -12.99
N TRP A 71 19.43 -53.16 -13.11
CA TRP A 71 18.68 -53.65 -11.96
C TRP A 71 19.62 -54.47 -11.08
N ARG A 72 19.44 -54.38 -9.76
CA ARG A 72 20.31 -55.05 -8.81
C ARG A 72 19.53 -56.14 -8.09
N LEU A 73 20.04 -57.36 -8.14
CA LEU A 73 19.55 -58.44 -7.29
C LEU A 73 19.96 -58.12 -5.83
N ILE A 74 19.01 -58.24 -4.91
CA ILE A 74 19.21 -58.01 -3.48
C ILE A 74 19.36 -59.34 -2.74
N THR A 75 18.60 -60.36 -3.09
CA THR A 75 18.75 -61.70 -2.51
C THR A 75 20.00 -62.40 -3.02
N ARG A 76 20.79 -62.98 -2.12
CA ARG A 76 21.88 -63.89 -2.48
C ARG A 76 21.30 -65.28 -2.68
N GLU A 77 21.54 -65.85 -3.84
CA GLU A 77 21.08 -67.19 -4.19
C GLU A 77 22.29 -68.14 -4.18
N PHE A 78 22.17 -69.24 -3.45
CA PHE A 78 23.18 -70.28 -3.32
C PHE A 78 22.65 -71.58 -3.90
N PRO A 79 23.54 -72.51 -4.34
CA PRO A 79 23.14 -73.85 -4.67
C PRO A 79 22.37 -74.51 -3.51
N PHE A 80 21.37 -75.33 -3.84
CA PHE A 80 20.53 -75.99 -2.85
C PHE A 80 20.17 -77.40 -3.31
N GLU A 81 19.95 -78.30 -2.37
CA GLU A 81 19.63 -79.69 -2.65
C GLU A 81 18.14 -79.95 -2.40
N LEU A 82 17.52 -80.75 -3.27
CA LEU A 82 16.14 -81.21 -3.09
C LEU A 82 16.09 -82.74 -3.16
N ALA A 83 15.44 -83.36 -2.18
CA ALA A 83 15.14 -84.79 -2.22
C ALA A 83 14.20 -85.12 -3.39
N PRO A 84 14.08 -86.40 -3.79
CA PRO A 84 13.16 -86.81 -4.84
C PRO A 84 11.74 -86.29 -4.58
N HIS A 85 11.11 -85.69 -5.59
CA HIS A 85 9.75 -85.13 -5.52
C HIS A 85 9.54 -84.00 -4.49
N GLN A 86 10.60 -83.51 -3.85
CA GLN A 86 10.52 -82.38 -2.92
C GLN A 86 10.42 -81.04 -3.68
N SER A 87 9.70 -80.08 -3.10
CA SER A 87 9.67 -78.70 -3.57
C SER A 87 10.10 -77.72 -2.49
N ASP A 88 10.80 -76.66 -2.89
CA ASP A 88 11.19 -75.52 -2.05
C ASP A 88 10.73 -74.20 -2.67
N ILE A 89 10.55 -73.16 -1.84
CA ILE A 89 10.13 -71.83 -2.27
C ILE A 89 11.30 -70.88 -2.17
N ARG A 90 11.64 -70.26 -3.30
CA ARG A 90 12.77 -69.34 -3.45
C ARG A 90 12.28 -67.90 -3.57
N LEU A 91 12.81 -67.02 -2.72
CA LEU A 91 12.51 -65.59 -2.67
C LEU A 91 13.53 -64.81 -3.51
N VAL A 92 13.05 -64.08 -4.51
CA VAL A 92 13.88 -63.26 -5.39
C VAL A 92 13.53 -61.79 -5.19
N SER A 93 14.42 -61.05 -4.53
CA SER A 93 14.29 -59.62 -4.32
C SER A 93 15.23 -58.84 -5.23
N PHE A 94 14.74 -57.80 -5.89
CA PHE A 94 15.52 -56.93 -6.78
C PHE A 94 15.11 -55.47 -6.63
N PHE A 95 16.07 -54.56 -6.86
CA PHE A 95 15.85 -53.11 -6.80
C PHE A 95 15.69 -52.53 -8.21
N ILE A 96 14.64 -51.71 -8.38
CA ILE A 96 14.35 -50.98 -9.63
C ILE A 96 15.01 -49.59 -9.57
N PRO A 97 16.04 -49.29 -10.39
CA PRO A 97 16.71 -48.00 -10.39
C PRO A 97 15.78 -46.82 -10.71
N GLN A 98 16.11 -45.62 -10.20
CA GLN A 98 15.33 -44.40 -10.43
C GLN A 98 15.17 -44.03 -11.91
N LYS A 99 16.19 -44.29 -12.74
CA LYS A 99 16.24 -43.95 -14.16
C LYS A 99 15.61 -45.02 -15.07
N THR A 100 14.91 -46.01 -14.50
CA THR A 100 14.26 -47.07 -15.28
C THR A 100 13.04 -46.49 -15.97
N LEU A 101 13.03 -46.55 -17.31
CA LEU A 101 11.93 -46.05 -18.14
C LEU A 101 10.61 -46.75 -17.79
N ALA A 102 9.49 -46.08 -18.00
CA ALA A 102 8.19 -46.72 -17.86
C ALA A 102 8.01 -47.77 -18.99
N GLY A 103 7.54 -48.96 -18.64
CA GLY A 103 7.43 -50.06 -19.59
C GLY A 103 7.37 -51.44 -18.95
N LYS A 104 7.33 -52.48 -19.79
CA LYS A 104 7.35 -53.88 -19.36
C LYS A 104 8.78 -54.41 -19.35
N TYR A 105 9.15 -55.07 -18.27
CA TYR A 105 10.46 -55.68 -18.07
C TYR A 105 10.30 -57.14 -17.68
N GLU A 106 11.12 -58.00 -18.26
CA GLU A 106 11.09 -59.43 -17.98
C GLU A 106 12.16 -59.80 -16.95
N ILE A 107 11.78 -60.67 -16.02
CA ILE A 107 12.69 -61.25 -15.03
C ILE A 107 12.58 -62.77 -15.14
N THR A 108 13.69 -63.41 -15.48
CA THR A 108 13.75 -64.86 -15.65
C THR A 108 14.51 -65.49 -14.49
N TYR A 109 13.85 -66.40 -13.79
CA TYR A 109 14.46 -67.28 -12.80
C TYR A 109 14.78 -68.62 -13.46
N LEU A 110 16.06 -68.94 -13.59
CA LEU A 110 16.57 -70.14 -14.23
C LEU A 110 17.22 -71.03 -13.18
N VAL A 111 16.86 -72.31 -13.16
CA VAL A 111 17.44 -73.30 -12.26
C VAL A 111 18.03 -74.42 -13.10
N LYS A 112 19.28 -74.79 -12.81
CA LYS A 112 19.97 -75.91 -13.48
C LYS A 112 20.53 -76.88 -12.45
N GLU A 113 20.54 -78.16 -12.75
CA GLU A 113 21.26 -79.14 -11.95
C GLU A 113 22.78 -78.96 -12.16
N ARG A 114 23.56 -79.18 -11.11
CA ARG A 114 24.99 -78.85 -11.07
C ARG A 114 25.85 -79.80 -11.91
N LYS A 115 25.56 -81.10 -11.91
CA LYS A 115 26.35 -82.13 -12.62
C LYS A 115 25.90 -82.35 -14.06
N TYR A 116 24.61 -82.20 -14.32
CA TYR A 116 23.91 -82.41 -15.58
C TYR A 116 23.11 -81.15 -15.93
N PRO A 117 23.76 -80.11 -16.48
CA PRO A 117 23.09 -78.85 -16.83
C PRO A 117 21.94 -78.98 -17.84
N SER A 118 21.80 -80.15 -18.49
CA SER A 118 20.64 -80.51 -19.31
C SER A 118 19.35 -80.60 -18.50
N ILE A 119 19.43 -80.90 -17.20
CA ILE A 119 18.31 -80.81 -16.26
C ILE A 119 18.19 -79.35 -15.84
N SER A 120 17.31 -78.62 -16.53
CA SER A 120 17.03 -77.23 -16.21
C SER A 120 15.59 -76.86 -16.50
N ASP A 121 15.08 -75.87 -15.79
CA ASP A 121 13.79 -75.24 -16.06
C ASP A 121 13.88 -73.76 -15.69
N PHE A 122 13.03 -72.94 -16.29
CA PHE A 122 12.99 -71.51 -16.01
C PHE A 122 11.56 -70.99 -16.02
N TYR A 123 11.37 -69.86 -15.35
CA TYR A 123 10.13 -69.12 -15.43
C TYR A 123 10.40 -67.62 -15.56
N THR A 124 9.65 -66.95 -16.43
CA THR A 124 9.74 -65.51 -16.63
C THR A 124 8.49 -64.84 -16.08
N ILE A 125 8.68 -63.84 -15.23
CA ILE A 125 7.61 -62.94 -14.78
C ILE A 125 7.80 -61.55 -15.42
N VAL A 126 6.71 -60.77 -15.48
CA VAL A 126 6.71 -59.43 -16.06
C VAL A 126 6.54 -58.38 -14.97
N VAL A 127 7.46 -57.42 -14.91
CA VAL A 127 7.37 -56.23 -14.07
C VAL A 127 7.02 -55.02 -14.93
N VAL A 128 5.87 -54.39 -14.65
CA VAL A 128 5.43 -53.14 -15.29
C VAL A 128 5.90 -51.97 -14.44
N VAL A 129 6.87 -51.22 -14.94
CA VAL A 129 7.33 -49.98 -14.32
C VAL A 129 6.39 -48.85 -14.69
N LEU A 130 5.70 -48.30 -13.69
CA LEU A 130 4.71 -47.24 -13.87
C LEU A 130 5.37 -45.89 -14.21
N PRO A 131 4.70 -45.02 -14.99
CA PRO A 131 5.19 -43.68 -15.28
C PRO A 131 5.19 -42.81 -14.01
N VAL A 132 6.34 -42.22 -13.71
CA VAL A 132 6.54 -41.20 -12.68
C VAL A 132 6.86 -39.89 -13.36
N ARG A 133 6.09 -38.86 -13.03
CA ARG A 133 6.17 -37.52 -13.62
C ARG A 133 6.78 -36.58 -12.61
N LYS A 134 7.94 -36.01 -12.92
CA LYS A 134 8.62 -35.06 -12.04
C LYS A 134 9.46 -34.07 -12.85
N LEU A 135 9.35 -32.80 -12.49
CA LEU A 135 10.16 -31.71 -13.04
C LEU A 135 10.95 -31.04 -11.92
N GLU A 136 12.10 -30.48 -12.27
CA GLU A 136 12.85 -29.58 -11.40
C GLU A 136 13.22 -28.31 -12.17
N VAL A 137 13.18 -27.15 -11.51
CA VAL A 137 13.65 -25.87 -12.05
C VAL A 137 14.60 -25.24 -11.04
N LYS A 138 15.80 -24.85 -11.47
CA LYS A 138 16.83 -24.21 -10.66
C LYS A 138 17.28 -22.88 -11.28
N LEU A 139 17.61 -21.91 -10.45
CA LEU A 139 18.28 -20.69 -10.90
C LEU A 139 19.76 -21.00 -11.16
N LEU A 140 20.22 -20.76 -12.39
CA LEU A 140 21.63 -20.94 -12.77
C LEU A 140 22.44 -19.67 -12.53
N LYS A 141 21.94 -18.52 -13.01
CA LYS A 141 22.62 -17.23 -12.89
C LYS A 141 21.61 -16.08 -12.97
N ALA A 142 21.80 -15.07 -12.14
CA ALA A 142 21.16 -13.76 -12.27
C ALA A 142 22.12 -12.69 -11.74
N PRO A 143 22.11 -11.46 -12.28
CA PRO A 143 22.86 -10.35 -11.70
C PRO A 143 22.27 -9.94 -10.36
N GLU A 144 23.10 -9.44 -9.45
CA GLU A 144 22.61 -8.88 -8.18
C GLU A 144 21.85 -7.57 -8.40
N TYR A 145 22.33 -6.74 -9.32
CA TYR A 145 21.71 -5.46 -9.69
C TYR A 145 21.92 -5.08 -11.16
N VAL A 146 21.12 -4.13 -11.63
CA VAL A 146 21.19 -3.50 -12.96
C VAL A 146 20.77 -2.03 -12.88
N ILE A 147 21.27 -1.17 -13.75
CA ILE A 147 20.88 0.24 -13.78
C ILE A 147 19.56 0.39 -14.54
N ALA A 148 18.66 1.23 -14.05
CA ALA A 148 17.40 1.55 -14.73
C ALA A 148 17.62 1.98 -16.20
N GLY A 149 16.90 1.32 -17.11
CA GLY A 149 17.04 1.48 -18.56
C GLY A 149 17.90 0.42 -19.24
N GLU A 150 18.72 -0.33 -18.49
CA GLU A 150 19.46 -1.48 -19.01
C GLU A 150 18.60 -2.76 -19.01
N ASN A 151 18.92 -3.69 -19.90
CA ASN A 151 18.33 -5.03 -19.89
C ASN A 151 19.16 -5.95 -19.01
N TYR A 152 18.52 -6.94 -18.38
CA TYR A 152 19.24 -7.97 -17.65
C TYR A 152 18.74 -9.37 -18.02
N GLN A 153 19.61 -10.35 -17.84
CA GLN A 153 19.32 -11.76 -18.14
C GLN A 153 19.34 -12.60 -16.87
N SER A 154 18.33 -13.47 -16.73
CA SER A 154 18.31 -14.54 -15.74
C SER A 154 18.26 -15.89 -16.46
N SER A 155 19.17 -16.79 -16.11
CA SER A 155 19.26 -18.13 -16.67
C SER A 155 18.75 -19.16 -15.67
N PHE A 156 17.83 -20.01 -16.11
CA PHE A 156 17.26 -21.10 -15.32
C PHE A 156 17.58 -22.44 -15.98
N THR A 157 17.79 -23.49 -15.19
CA THR A 157 17.92 -24.86 -15.68
C THR A 157 16.64 -25.63 -15.36
N VAL A 158 16.00 -26.20 -16.37
CA VAL A 158 14.85 -27.10 -16.25
C VAL A 158 15.35 -28.53 -16.45
N ILE A 159 14.98 -29.45 -15.55
CA ILE A 159 15.44 -30.84 -15.53
C ILE A 159 14.23 -31.79 -15.57
N ASN A 160 14.26 -32.77 -16.48
CA ASN A 160 13.27 -33.83 -16.50
C ASN A 160 13.67 -34.94 -15.51
N GLU A 161 13.09 -34.93 -14.31
CA GLU A 161 13.27 -36.01 -13.33
C GLU A 161 12.26 -37.17 -13.48
N SER A 162 11.45 -37.14 -14.55
CA SER A 162 10.52 -38.21 -14.89
C SER A 162 11.26 -39.42 -15.44
N ASN A 163 10.60 -40.58 -15.47
CA ASN A 163 11.07 -41.76 -16.19
C ASN A 163 10.42 -41.94 -17.57
N ILE A 164 9.82 -40.87 -18.10
CA ILE A 164 9.21 -40.81 -19.43
C ILE A 164 9.62 -39.51 -20.12
N ALA A 165 9.63 -39.52 -21.46
CA ALA A 165 9.73 -38.30 -22.24
C ALA A 165 8.47 -37.43 -22.01
N ILE A 166 8.67 -36.13 -21.86
CA ILE A 166 7.60 -35.18 -21.55
C ILE A 166 7.61 -33.97 -22.48
N LEU A 167 6.46 -33.34 -22.59
CA LEU A 167 6.32 -31.98 -23.13
C LEU A 167 6.16 -31.01 -21.97
N ALA A 168 7.13 -30.12 -21.76
CA ALA A 168 7.04 -29.11 -20.71
C ALA A 168 6.66 -27.74 -21.30
N SER A 169 5.55 -27.18 -20.81
CA SER A 169 5.16 -25.79 -21.05
C SER A 169 5.75 -24.88 -19.97
N LEU A 170 6.32 -23.75 -20.38
CA LEU A 170 6.94 -22.77 -19.50
C LEU A 170 6.04 -21.55 -19.36
N LYS A 171 5.84 -21.08 -18.13
CA LYS A 171 5.13 -19.84 -17.81
C LYS A 171 6.07 -18.93 -17.02
N ILE A 172 6.20 -17.70 -17.49
CA ILE A 172 7.02 -16.68 -16.85
C ILE A 172 6.08 -15.66 -16.19
N GLU A 173 6.39 -15.32 -14.94
CA GLU A 173 5.75 -14.22 -14.22
C GLU A 173 6.80 -13.15 -13.92
N SER A 174 6.61 -11.96 -14.51
CA SER A 174 7.44 -10.78 -14.31
C SER A 174 6.73 -9.85 -13.33
N GLY A 175 7.37 -9.54 -12.20
CA GLY A 175 6.84 -8.56 -11.24
C GLY A 175 6.55 -7.22 -11.92
N GLU A 176 5.50 -6.51 -11.47
CA GLU A 176 5.04 -5.24 -12.05
C GLU A 176 4.66 -5.33 -13.55
N ASN A 177 4.46 -6.55 -14.09
CA ASN A 177 4.17 -6.83 -15.50
C ASN A 177 5.18 -6.22 -16.50
N TRP A 178 6.45 -6.12 -16.11
CA TRP A 178 7.47 -5.56 -17.00
C TRP A 178 7.72 -6.43 -18.24
N PRO A 179 8.00 -5.80 -19.41
CA PRO A 179 8.27 -6.53 -20.65
C PRO A 179 9.48 -7.47 -20.50
N PHE A 180 9.34 -8.69 -21.04
CA PHE A 180 10.41 -9.68 -21.08
C PHE A 180 10.37 -10.44 -22.41
N THR A 181 11.50 -11.04 -22.77
CA THR A 181 11.61 -12.04 -23.84
C THR A 181 12.21 -13.32 -23.26
N VAL A 182 11.80 -14.45 -23.83
CA VAL A 182 12.32 -15.77 -23.46
C VAL A 182 12.79 -16.49 -24.71
N ASP A 183 13.87 -17.24 -24.59
CA ASP A 183 14.45 -18.04 -25.68
C ASP A 183 13.62 -19.28 -26.03
N SER A 184 12.83 -19.81 -25.10
CA SER A 184 11.96 -20.96 -25.31
C SER A 184 10.74 -20.94 -24.39
N GLU A 185 9.55 -21.14 -24.96
CA GLU A 185 8.29 -21.26 -24.18
C GLU A 185 7.86 -22.70 -23.94
N LYS A 186 8.40 -23.65 -24.71
CA LYS A 186 8.08 -25.07 -24.63
C LYS A 186 9.33 -25.91 -24.86
N LEU A 187 9.49 -26.97 -24.07
CA LEU A 187 10.54 -27.97 -24.26
C LEU A 187 9.90 -29.24 -24.84
N GLN A 188 10.11 -29.47 -26.13
CA GLN A 188 9.65 -30.66 -26.85
C GLN A 188 10.68 -31.79 -26.73
N ASN A 189 10.19 -33.04 -26.81
CA ASN A 189 10.98 -34.28 -26.70
C ASN A 189 11.96 -34.24 -25.53
N PHE A 190 11.46 -33.83 -24.36
CA PHE A 190 12.31 -33.63 -23.20
C PHE A 190 12.53 -34.98 -22.51
N GLU A 191 13.68 -35.61 -22.76
CA GLU A 191 13.97 -36.99 -22.40
C GLU A 191 14.26 -37.16 -20.89
N PRO A 192 14.04 -38.35 -20.30
CA PRO A 192 14.37 -38.63 -18.90
C PRO A 192 15.82 -38.30 -18.53
N GLY A 193 16.00 -37.41 -17.56
CA GLY A 193 17.31 -36.95 -17.10
C GLY A 193 17.96 -35.85 -17.94
N GLU A 194 17.31 -35.40 -19.03
CA GLU A 194 17.78 -34.27 -19.82
C GLU A 194 17.63 -32.96 -19.02
N SER A 195 18.55 -32.01 -19.24
CA SER A 195 18.54 -30.68 -18.65
C SER A 195 18.66 -29.62 -19.75
N LYS A 196 17.78 -28.63 -19.76
CA LYS A 196 17.81 -27.51 -20.71
C LYS A 196 17.86 -26.17 -19.98
N THR A 197 18.66 -25.25 -20.50
CA THR A 197 18.75 -23.88 -19.98
C THR A 197 17.71 -23.00 -20.68
N VAL A 198 17.03 -22.16 -19.90
CA VAL A 198 16.06 -21.16 -20.35
C VAL A 198 16.55 -19.80 -19.91
N VAL A 199 16.76 -18.89 -20.85
CA VAL A 199 17.24 -17.52 -20.61
C VAL A 199 16.09 -16.54 -20.78
N ILE A 200 15.82 -15.77 -19.71
CA ILE A 200 14.81 -14.72 -19.70
C ILE A 200 15.52 -13.38 -19.70
N THR A 201 15.22 -12.53 -20.70
CA THR A 201 15.72 -11.15 -20.77
C THR A 201 14.61 -10.19 -20.36
N ALA A 202 14.78 -9.48 -19.25
CA ALA A 202 13.84 -8.47 -18.79
C ALA A 202 14.30 -7.07 -19.21
N LYS A 203 13.35 -6.24 -19.64
CA LYS A 203 13.59 -4.84 -20.02
C LYS A 203 13.20 -3.92 -18.87
N THR A 204 14.12 -3.04 -18.47
CA THR A 204 13.87 -2.03 -17.43
C THR A 204 13.70 -0.65 -18.08
N GLU A 205 12.98 0.25 -17.41
CA GLU A 205 12.74 1.60 -17.93
C GLU A 205 13.65 2.62 -17.25
N ALA A 206 14.21 3.56 -18.03
CA ALA A 206 15.11 4.60 -17.50
C ALA A 206 14.43 5.58 -16.53
N ARG A 207 13.09 5.71 -16.58
CA ARG A 207 12.29 6.59 -15.73
C ARG A 207 12.05 6.07 -14.30
N ILE A 208 12.60 4.91 -13.95
CA ILE A 208 12.52 4.38 -12.59
C ILE A 208 13.35 5.27 -11.66
N CYS A 209 12.69 5.94 -10.71
CA CYS A 209 13.32 6.92 -9.80
C CYS A 209 13.45 6.42 -8.35
N GLN A 210 13.19 5.13 -8.13
CA GLN A 210 13.26 4.47 -6.83
C GLN A 210 13.84 3.08 -6.98
N LYS A 211 14.52 2.60 -5.94
CA LYS A 211 15.10 1.25 -5.90
C LYS A 211 13.98 0.21 -5.89
N ILE A 212 14.00 -0.69 -6.87
CA ILE A 212 12.99 -1.76 -7.04
C ILE A 212 13.71 -3.10 -7.01
N ARG A 213 13.12 -4.11 -6.36
CA ARG A 213 13.61 -5.49 -6.42
C ARG A 213 12.70 -6.28 -7.36
N HIS A 214 13.12 -6.46 -8.61
CA HIS A 214 12.31 -7.13 -9.64
C HIS A 214 12.39 -8.64 -9.50
N ARG A 215 11.24 -9.32 -9.58
CA ARG A 215 11.13 -10.79 -9.51
C ARG A 215 10.80 -11.36 -10.87
N LEU A 216 11.58 -12.33 -11.33
CA LEU A 216 11.19 -13.23 -12.42
C LEU A 216 10.96 -14.62 -11.85
N LYS A 217 9.76 -15.18 -12.05
CA LYS A 217 9.44 -16.56 -11.69
C LYS A 217 9.22 -17.40 -12.94
N LEU A 218 10.06 -18.40 -13.15
CA LEU A 218 9.86 -19.43 -14.18
C LEU A 218 9.11 -20.61 -13.56
N SER A 219 7.98 -20.97 -14.15
CA SER A 219 7.21 -22.16 -13.78
C SER A 219 7.13 -23.11 -14.96
N ALA A 220 7.63 -24.33 -14.79
CA ALA A 220 7.53 -25.41 -15.76
C ALA A 220 6.37 -26.34 -15.38
N ARG A 221 5.59 -26.77 -16.38
CA ARG A 221 4.50 -27.73 -16.19
C ARG A 221 4.47 -28.75 -17.32
N ILE A 222 4.22 -30.01 -16.98
CA ILE A 222 4.00 -31.07 -17.97
C ILE A 222 2.63 -30.87 -18.63
N ALA A 223 2.60 -30.78 -19.96
CA ALA A 223 1.39 -30.55 -20.73
C ALA A 223 0.36 -31.68 -20.51
N GLY A 224 -0.93 -31.32 -20.40
CA GLY A 224 -2.04 -32.28 -20.26
C GLY A 224 -2.33 -32.76 -18.83
N PHE A 225 -1.48 -32.46 -17.85
CA PHE A 225 -1.65 -32.94 -16.47
C PHE A 225 -1.88 -31.80 -15.47
N LYS A 226 -2.76 -31.99 -14.49
CA LYS A 226 -3.11 -30.98 -13.46
C LYS A 226 -2.38 -31.14 -12.13
N ASP A 227 -1.77 -32.30 -11.88
CA ASP A 227 -1.13 -32.69 -10.61
C ASP A 227 0.00 -31.73 -10.18
N GLU A 228 0.22 -31.60 -8.87
CA GLU A 228 1.27 -30.75 -8.31
C GLU A 228 2.68 -31.28 -8.61
N GLU A 229 2.88 -32.60 -8.60
CA GLU A 229 4.16 -33.26 -8.95
C GLU A 229 4.58 -33.02 -10.41
N ALA A 230 3.65 -32.57 -11.27
CA ALA A 230 3.90 -32.20 -12.65
C ALA A 230 4.29 -30.72 -12.83
N ARG A 231 4.61 -30.00 -11.74
CA ARG A 231 4.99 -28.58 -11.76
C ARG A 231 6.25 -28.34 -10.94
N ALA A 232 7.11 -27.45 -11.44
CA ALA A 232 8.26 -26.94 -10.71
C ALA A 232 8.48 -25.46 -11.02
N SER A 233 9.04 -24.71 -10.08
CA SER A 233 9.31 -23.29 -10.28
C SER A 233 10.52 -22.80 -9.50
N ALA A 234 11.23 -21.83 -10.07
CA ALA A 234 12.28 -21.07 -9.39
C ALA A 234 12.07 -19.58 -9.65
N SER A 235 12.67 -18.73 -8.81
CA SER A 235 12.62 -17.28 -8.98
C SER A 235 14.02 -16.67 -8.94
N SER A 236 14.25 -15.62 -9.74
CA SER A 236 15.37 -14.71 -9.59
C SER A 236 14.90 -13.37 -9.02
N TRP A 237 15.82 -12.68 -8.36
CA TRP A 237 15.60 -11.36 -7.79
C TRP A 237 16.76 -10.46 -8.21
N VAL A 238 16.46 -9.38 -8.92
CA VAL A 238 17.47 -8.41 -9.39
C VAL A 238 17.10 -7.03 -8.88
N GLU A 239 18.07 -6.35 -8.27
CA GLU A 239 17.91 -4.99 -7.79
C GLU A 239 18.06 -3.98 -8.94
N ILE A 240 17.07 -3.12 -9.14
CA ILE A 240 17.10 -2.07 -10.14
C ILE A 240 17.53 -0.77 -9.48
N ILE A 241 18.71 -0.29 -9.84
CA ILE A 241 19.30 0.94 -9.31
C ILE A 241 18.80 2.10 -10.19
N PRO A 242 18.01 3.04 -9.64
CA PRO A 242 17.56 4.20 -10.41
C PRO A 242 18.74 5.09 -10.78
N ARG A 243 18.73 5.66 -11.99
CA ARG A 243 19.75 6.63 -12.41
C ARG A 243 19.72 7.89 -11.54
N ILE A 244 18.53 8.28 -11.10
CA ILE A 244 18.30 9.40 -10.19
C ILE A 244 17.32 8.93 -9.11
N THR A 245 17.75 8.91 -7.85
CA THR A 245 16.85 8.62 -6.73
C THR A 245 16.07 9.85 -6.32
N GLY A 246 14.76 9.69 -6.13
CA GLY A 246 13.96 10.67 -5.40
C GLY A 246 13.55 11.88 -6.22
N VAL A 247 12.66 11.66 -7.20
CA VAL A 247 11.76 12.74 -7.65
C VAL A 247 10.74 13.02 -6.53
N LYS A 248 11.23 13.44 -5.35
CA LYS A 248 10.40 14.13 -4.37
C LYS A 248 10.40 15.58 -4.81
N ASP A 249 9.40 15.88 -5.62
CA ASP A 249 8.96 17.21 -6.03
C ASP A 249 9.45 18.31 -5.07
N PRO A 250 10.37 19.19 -5.52
CA PRO A 250 11.00 20.19 -4.67
C PRO A 250 10.03 21.30 -4.27
N PHE A 251 8.82 21.27 -4.81
CA PHE A 251 7.77 22.21 -4.48
C PHE A 251 6.82 21.63 -3.45
N HIS A 252 6.34 22.52 -2.59
CA HIS A 252 5.07 22.34 -1.90
C HIS A 252 3.96 22.68 -2.89
N ARG A 253 2.92 21.84 -2.95
CA ARG A 253 1.85 21.97 -3.94
C ARG A 253 0.48 22.02 -3.28
N VAL A 254 -0.40 22.80 -3.89
CA VAL A 254 -1.82 22.87 -3.54
C VAL A 254 -2.61 22.12 -4.60
N PRO A 255 -3.53 21.21 -4.22
CA PRO A 255 -4.42 20.56 -5.17
C PRO A 255 -5.41 21.59 -5.73
N VAL A 256 -5.49 21.65 -7.06
CA VAL A 256 -6.37 22.53 -7.82
C VAL A 256 -7.13 21.69 -8.84
N GLU A 257 -8.40 22.01 -9.03
CA GLU A 257 -9.26 21.40 -10.03
C GLU A 257 -9.72 22.47 -11.01
N ILE A 258 -9.72 22.11 -12.31
CA ILE A 258 -10.35 22.90 -13.36
C ILE A 258 -11.50 22.08 -13.93
N SER A 259 -12.73 22.56 -13.80
CA SER A 259 -13.92 21.92 -14.35
C SER A 259 -14.47 22.72 -15.51
N LEU A 260 -14.69 22.03 -16.64
CA LEU A 260 -15.32 22.56 -17.83
C LEU A 260 -16.70 21.93 -17.96
N GLY A 261 -17.76 22.71 -17.73
CA GLY A 261 -19.14 22.25 -17.70
C GLY A 261 -19.97 22.82 -18.84
N GLY A 262 -20.66 21.96 -19.58
CA GLY A 262 -21.72 22.34 -20.50
C GLY A 262 -23.07 21.89 -19.95
N VAL A 263 -24.06 22.78 -19.99
CA VAL A 263 -25.45 22.48 -19.60
C VAL A 263 -26.39 22.76 -20.77
N MET A 264 -27.46 21.97 -20.86
CA MET A 264 -28.51 22.14 -21.85
C MET A 264 -29.87 21.85 -21.20
N GLN A 265 -30.85 22.70 -21.48
CA GLN A 265 -32.24 22.49 -21.07
C GLN A 265 -33.16 23.11 -22.11
N LYS A 266 -34.04 22.29 -22.71
CA LYS A 266 -34.87 22.70 -23.86
C LYS A 266 -33.97 23.27 -24.98
N ASP A 267 -34.23 24.51 -25.41
CA ASP A 267 -33.48 25.23 -26.45
C ASP A 267 -32.36 26.12 -25.88
N GLU A 268 -32.16 26.13 -24.56
CA GLU A 268 -31.11 26.91 -23.91
C GLU A 268 -29.89 26.05 -23.59
N SER A 269 -28.70 26.65 -23.74
CA SER A 269 -27.43 26.04 -23.39
C SER A 269 -26.54 27.04 -22.66
N GLY A 270 -25.74 26.54 -21.72
CA GLY A 270 -24.76 27.32 -20.98
C GLY A 270 -23.42 26.60 -20.92
N PHE A 271 -22.34 27.36 -20.88
CA PHE A 271 -21.00 26.84 -20.64
C PHE A 271 -20.40 27.56 -19.44
N GLN A 272 -19.73 26.82 -18.56
CA GLN A 272 -19.16 27.35 -17.33
C GLN A 272 -17.79 26.74 -17.07
N ILE A 273 -16.87 27.58 -16.63
CA ILE A 273 -15.54 27.19 -16.18
C ILE A 273 -15.50 27.41 -14.69
N GLU A 274 -15.02 26.41 -13.97
CA GLU A 274 -14.71 26.49 -12.55
C GLU A 274 -13.24 26.18 -12.32
N ILE A 275 -12.56 27.02 -11.52
CA ILE A 275 -11.22 26.75 -11.00
C ILE A 275 -11.33 26.81 -9.47
N SER A 276 -11.02 25.72 -8.80
CA SER A 276 -11.10 25.65 -7.34
C SER A 276 -9.88 24.93 -6.77
N GLY A 277 -9.51 25.29 -5.54
CA GLY A 277 -8.35 24.70 -4.89
C GLY A 277 -8.27 25.09 -3.43
N SER A 278 -7.76 24.19 -2.61
CA SER A 278 -7.57 24.46 -1.19
C SER A 278 -6.37 23.70 -0.63
N GLY A 279 -5.62 24.34 0.26
CA GLY A 279 -4.42 23.73 0.82
C GLY A 279 -3.52 24.71 1.56
N THR A 280 -2.41 24.19 2.06
CA THR A 280 -1.38 24.98 2.75
C THR A 280 -0.39 25.58 1.76
N LEU A 281 0.07 26.80 1.99
CA LEU A 281 1.10 27.48 1.18
C LEU A 281 2.53 27.22 1.68
N ASP A 282 2.66 26.68 2.89
CA ASP A 282 3.90 26.28 3.55
C ASP A 282 3.82 24.85 4.10
N GLU A 283 4.97 24.26 4.40
CA GLU A 283 5.10 22.88 4.91
C GLU A 283 4.63 22.74 6.36
N GLU A 284 4.74 23.80 7.16
CA GLU A 284 4.35 23.81 8.57
C GLU A 284 2.82 23.91 8.77
N GLY A 285 2.07 24.15 7.69
CA GLY A 285 0.61 24.29 7.71
C GLY A 285 0.12 25.60 8.34
N LYS A 286 0.96 26.64 8.39
CA LYS A 286 0.65 27.92 9.05
C LYS A 286 -0.15 28.88 8.18
N ARG A 287 -0.08 28.76 6.86
CA ARG A 287 -0.77 29.60 5.87
C ARG A 287 -1.64 28.72 5.00
N TYR A 288 -2.94 28.95 5.04
CA TYR A 288 -3.94 28.19 4.31
C TYR A 288 -4.63 29.08 3.28
N ILE A 289 -4.86 28.54 2.09
CA ILE A 289 -5.59 29.17 1.00
C ILE A 289 -6.78 28.29 0.59
N ASP A 290 -7.91 28.92 0.29
CA ASP A 290 -9.10 28.30 -0.30
C ASP A 290 -9.67 29.26 -1.34
N PHE A 291 -9.93 28.78 -2.55
CA PHE A 291 -10.49 29.60 -3.60
C PHE A 291 -11.43 28.83 -4.52
N LEU A 292 -12.38 29.56 -5.09
CA LEU A 292 -13.31 29.11 -6.11
C LEU A 292 -13.57 30.27 -7.05
N PHE A 293 -13.30 30.06 -8.34
CA PHE A 293 -13.63 30.99 -9.42
C PHE A 293 -14.48 30.25 -10.45
N ARG A 294 -15.79 30.50 -10.42
CA ARG A 294 -16.79 29.89 -11.30
C ARG A 294 -17.49 30.97 -12.11
N GLY A 295 -17.51 30.83 -13.42
CA GLY A 295 -18.26 31.73 -14.30
C GLY A 295 -18.31 31.26 -15.76
N PRO A 296 -19.17 31.86 -16.60
CA PRO A 296 -20.21 32.86 -16.27
C PRO A 296 -21.39 32.28 -15.43
N ASP A 297 -22.33 33.13 -15.02
CA ASP A 297 -23.59 32.68 -14.39
C ASP A 297 -24.45 32.00 -15.47
N ILE A 298 -24.86 30.77 -15.22
CA ILE A 298 -25.69 29.97 -16.13
C ILE A 298 -26.96 29.45 -15.45
N GLN A 299 -27.33 29.98 -14.27
CA GLN A 299 -28.51 29.51 -13.55
C GLN A 299 -29.81 29.81 -14.30
N ASP A 300 -29.87 30.88 -15.08
CA ASP A 300 -31.03 31.18 -15.94
C ASP A 300 -31.16 30.21 -17.12
N LYS A 301 -30.05 29.60 -17.56
CA LYS A 301 -30.01 28.66 -18.71
C LYS A 301 -30.53 27.28 -18.38
N SER A 302 -30.47 26.87 -17.11
CA SER A 302 -30.84 25.52 -16.71
C SER A 302 -31.04 25.36 -15.20
N ILE A 303 -31.90 24.44 -14.79
CA ILE A 303 -32.06 23.98 -13.40
C ILE A 303 -30.79 23.32 -12.83
N LEU A 304 -29.90 22.80 -13.68
CA LEU A 304 -28.57 22.30 -13.30
C LEU A 304 -27.49 23.39 -13.44
N GLY A 305 -27.84 24.55 -13.98
CA GLY A 305 -26.95 25.69 -14.12
C GLY A 305 -26.63 26.30 -12.77
N GLU A 306 -25.35 26.58 -12.54
CA GLU A 306 -24.88 27.21 -11.31
C GLU A 306 -24.61 28.70 -11.53
N ARG A 307 -24.76 29.48 -10.46
CA ARG A 307 -24.44 30.91 -10.49
C ARG A 307 -22.94 31.14 -10.49
N ASN A 308 -22.50 32.28 -11.03
CA ASN A 308 -21.09 32.65 -10.91
C ASN A 308 -20.72 32.88 -9.44
N GLU A 309 -19.55 32.40 -9.05
CA GLU A 309 -19.03 32.50 -7.69
C GLU A 309 -17.53 32.77 -7.72
N TYR A 310 -17.11 33.84 -7.06
CA TYR A 310 -15.71 34.22 -6.94
C TYR A 310 -15.41 34.40 -5.46
N ARG A 311 -14.58 33.52 -4.89
CA ARG A 311 -14.15 33.63 -3.50
C ARG A 311 -12.69 33.23 -3.35
N LEU A 312 -12.01 33.93 -2.45
CA LEU A 312 -10.64 33.67 -2.03
C LEU A 312 -10.55 33.89 -0.53
N SER A 313 -10.10 32.87 0.20
CA SER A 313 -9.83 32.92 1.62
C SER A 313 -8.36 32.63 1.87
N PHE A 314 -7.70 33.50 2.63
CA PHE A 314 -6.35 33.29 3.15
C PHE A 314 -6.40 33.31 4.68
N ARG A 315 -5.84 32.30 5.34
CA ARG A 315 -5.91 32.16 6.80
C ARG A 315 -4.57 31.76 7.38
N THR A 316 -4.25 32.35 8.52
CA THR A 316 -3.13 31.97 9.38
C THR A 316 -3.62 31.81 10.82
N LYS A 317 -2.72 31.46 11.75
CA LYS A 317 -3.04 31.48 13.19
C LYS A 317 -3.42 32.89 13.66
N ASP A 318 -2.75 33.92 13.15
CA ASP A 318 -2.81 35.28 13.70
C ASP A 318 -3.79 36.18 12.94
N TYR A 319 -4.06 35.91 11.66
CA TYR A 319 -5.01 36.70 10.87
C TYR A 319 -5.64 35.91 9.73
N GLY A 320 -6.80 36.38 9.27
CA GLY A 320 -7.51 35.85 8.11
C GLY A 320 -8.07 36.97 7.25
N LEU A 321 -8.06 36.74 5.94
CA LEU A 321 -8.64 37.61 4.93
C LEU A 321 -9.57 36.78 4.06
N HIS A 322 -10.76 37.29 3.80
CA HIS A 322 -11.69 36.72 2.84
C HIS A 322 -12.12 37.78 1.84
N LEU A 323 -12.15 37.41 0.56
CA LEU A 323 -12.57 38.24 -0.56
C LEU A 323 -13.63 37.48 -1.35
N GLY A 324 -14.69 38.18 -1.72
CA GLY A 324 -15.70 37.67 -2.64
C GLY A 324 -16.93 37.07 -1.97
N ASP A 325 -17.44 36.01 -2.58
CA ASP A 325 -18.76 35.42 -2.32
C ASP A 325 -18.74 34.46 -1.14
N ARG A 326 -19.64 34.70 -0.17
CA ARG A 326 -19.95 33.74 0.91
C ARG A 326 -21.20 34.17 1.68
N GLY A 327 -21.60 33.35 2.65
CA GLY A 327 -22.43 33.79 3.75
C GLY A 327 -21.61 34.57 4.79
N TYR A 328 -21.99 35.81 5.05
CA TYR A 328 -21.46 36.66 6.12
C TYR A 328 -22.33 36.53 7.37
N PHE A 329 -21.70 36.51 8.54
CA PHE A 329 -22.31 36.35 9.84
C PHE A 329 -21.60 37.25 10.85
N LEU A 330 -22.36 37.87 11.75
CA LEU A 330 -21.83 38.65 12.86
C LEU A 330 -22.23 38.05 14.21
N SER A 331 -23.54 38.02 14.50
CA SER A 331 -24.12 37.40 15.68
C SER A 331 -25.60 37.06 15.44
N PRO A 332 -26.22 36.19 16.26
CA PRO A 332 -27.64 35.83 16.13
C PRO A 332 -28.60 37.02 16.07
N LEU A 333 -28.44 38.02 16.94
CA LEU A 333 -29.37 39.17 16.97
C LEU A 333 -29.03 40.26 15.95
N THR A 334 -27.80 40.34 15.45
CA THR A 334 -27.42 41.33 14.43
C THR A 334 -27.74 40.81 13.02
N GLN A 335 -26.82 40.05 12.42
CA GLN A 335 -26.97 39.38 11.13
C GLN A 335 -26.55 37.91 11.27
N LEU A 336 -27.55 37.01 11.30
CA LEU A 336 -27.34 35.56 11.40
C LEU A 336 -26.80 34.94 10.11
N TYR A 337 -27.18 35.48 8.95
CA TYR A 337 -26.68 35.03 7.66
C TYR A 337 -27.01 36.06 6.58
N ARG A 338 -26.02 36.50 5.82
CA ARG A 338 -26.19 37.31 4.60
C ARG A 338 -25.31 36.75 3.49
N TYR A 339 -25.92 36.13 2.48
CA TYR A 339 -25.16 35.79 1.28
C TYR A 339 -24.88 37.04 0.45
N GLY A 340 -23.62 37.25 0.09
CA GLY A 340 -23.24 38.40 -0.71
C GLY A 340 -21.78 38.35 -1.14
N ARG A 341 -21.36 39.41 -1.83
CA ARG A 341 -19.97 39.64 -2.24
C ARG A 341 -19.36 40.72 -1.37
N GLY A 342 -18.17 40.48 -0.83
CA GLY A 342 -17.60 41.40 0.14
C GLY A 342 -16.13 41.15 0.47
N ILE A 343 -15.71 41.72 1.59
CA ILE A 343 -14.39 41.55 2.19
C ILE A 343 -14.55 41.36 3.69
N GLU A 344 -13.79 40.45 4.29
CA GLU A 344 -13.62 40.36 5.75
C GLU A 344 -12.14 40.27 6.11
N GLY A 345 -11.74 41.07 7.09
CA GLY A 345 -10.47 40.91 7.80
C GLY A 345 -10.72 40.44 9.24
N LYS A 346 -9.89 39.52 9.71
CA LYS A 346 -9.89 39.01 11.08
C LYS A 346 -8.47 38.97 11.64
N LEU A 347 -8.28 39.42 12.86
CA LEU A 347 -7.01 39.41 13.60
C LEU A 347 -7.21 38.68 14.93
N ASN A 348 -6.42 37.64 15.16
CA ASN A 348 -6.36 36.89 16.41
C ASN A 348 -5.12 37.36 17.20
N LEU A 349 -5.38 37.99 18.33
CA LEU A 349 -4.42 38.30 19.38
C LEU A 349 -4.66 37.31 20.54
N SER A 350 -3.68 37.11 21.43
CA SER A 350 -3.74 36.08 22.50
C SER A 350 -5.14 35.81 23.06
N ASN A 351 -5.77 36.83 23.66
CA ASN A 351 -7.10 36.72 24.27
C ASN A 351 -8.16 37.51 23.51
N PHE A 352 -7.82 38.15 22.38
CA PHE A 352 -8.72 39.02 21.64
C PHE A 352 -8.85 38.59 20.18
N THR A 353 -10.05 38.63 19.65
CA THR A 353 -10.30 38.49 18.21
C THR A 353 -11.01 39.73 17.72
N LEU A 354 -10.35 40.46 16.82
CA LEU A 354 -10.90 41.63 16.15
C LEU A 354 -11.29 41.23 14.73
N GLY A 355 -12.44 41.70 14.24
CA GLY A 355 -12.79 41.50 12.85
C GLY A 355 -13.75 42.55 12.34
N ALA A 356 -13.74 42.72 11.02
CA ALA A 356 -14.63 43.63 10.33
C ALA A 356 -14.93 43.10 8.93
N TYR A 357 -16.15 43.35 8.45
CA TYR A 357 -16.53 43.00 7.10
C TYR A 357 -17.40 44.06 6.44
N TYR A 358 -17.35 44.08 5.11
CA TYR A 358 -18.30 44.74 4.24
C TYR A 358 -18.88 43.70 3.29
N VAL A 359 -20.20 43.72 3.07
CA VAL A 359 -20.87 42.82 2.14
C VAL A 359 -22.00 43.55 1.41
N GLN A 360 -22.13 43.24 0.12
CA GLN A 360 -23.26 43.65 -0.72
C GLN A 360 -24.00 42.39 -1.20
N SER A 361 -25.32 42.38 -1.06
CA SER A 361 -26.15 41.27 -1.55
C SER A 361 -26.10 41.19 -3.08
N ARG A 362 -26.12 39.98 -3.65
CA ARG A 362 -25.95 39.80 -5.10
C ARG A 362 -27.24 39.64 -5.89
N TRP A 363 -28.30 39.18 -5.25
CA TRP A 363 -29.55 38.77 -5.92
C TRP A 363 -30.81 39.31 -5.23
N LEU A 364 -30.63 40.21 -4.25
CA LEU A 364 -31.72 40.95 -3.63
C LEU A 364 -31.86 42.29 -4.35
N LYS A 365 -33.10 42.70 -4.62
CA LYS A 365 -33.44 44.02 -5.15
C LYS A 365 -34.44 44.69 -4.20
N PRO A 366 -34.16 45.89 -3.67
CA PRO A 366 -32.92 46.65 -3.83
C PRO A 366 -31.72 45.91 -3.20
N GLU A 367 -30.52 46.26 -3.65
CA GLU A 367 -29.29 45.70 -3.10
C GLU A 367 -29.11 46.16 -1.65
N GLU A 368 -28.77 45.21 -0.77
CA GLU A 368 -28.49 45.47 0.63
C GLU A 368 -26.97 45.52 0.87
N GLU A 369 -26.50 46.61 1.45
CA GLU A 369 -25.11 46.76 1.90
C GLU A 369 -25.04 46.76 3.43
N GLU A 370 -24.09 45.99 3.97
CA GLU A 370 -23.84 45.88 5.41
C GLU A 370 -22.36 46.09 5.72
N ARG A 371 -22.08 46.82 6.81
CA ARG A 371 -20.74 47.00 7.39
C ARG A 371 -20.78 46.56 8.84
N ALA A 372 -19.83 45.72 9.22
CA ALA A 372 -19.78 45.17 10.57
C ALA A 372 -18.38 45.27 11.17
N GLY A 373 -18.33 45.38 12.50
CA GLY A 373 -17.12 45.24 13.30
C GLY A 373 -17.43 44.45 14.57
N TYR A 374 -16.48 43.64 15.01
CA TYR A 374 -16.61 42.85 16.24
C TYR A 374 -15.31 42.71 17.01
N ILE A 375 -15.45 42.59 18.32
CA ILE A 375 -14.38 42.30 19.27
C ILE A 375 -14.83 41.13 20.13
N ASN A 376 -14.09 40.03 20.13
CA ASN A 376 -14.30 38.94 21.07
C ASN A 376 -13.15 38.89 22.07
N TYR A 377 -13.46 38.77 23.35
CA TYR A 377 -12.52 38.55 24.43
C TYR A 377 -12.70 37.15 25.02
N LEU A 378 -11.63 36.36 24.99
CA LEU A 378 -11.55 35.03 25.57
C LEU A 378 -10.97 35.15 26.99
N ILE A 379 -11.83 35.06 28.01
CA ILE A 379 -11.42 35.15 29.42
C ILE A 379 -10.58 33.92 29.79
N ASN A 380 -11.04 32.75 29.35
CA ASN A 380 -10.36 31.45 29.39
C ASN A 380 -11.03 30.52 28.37
N GLU A 381 -10.64 29.24 28.33
CA GLU A 381 -11.21 28.28 27.38
C GLU A 381 -12.73 28.07 27.49
N LYS A 382 -13.37 28.49 28.60
CA LYS A 382 -14.80 28.27 28.88
C LYS A 382 -15.68 29.49 28.67
N TYR A 383 -15.12 30.70 28.72
CA TYR A 383 -15.90 31.93 28.73
C TYR A 383 -15.41 32.92 27.68
N LYS A 384 -16.32 33.32 26.80
CA LYS A 384 -16.06 34.28 25.73
C LYS A 384 -17.13 35.38 25.75
N LEU A 385 -16.67 36.62 25.70
CA LEU A 385 -17.52 37.80 25.56
C LEU A 385 -17.29 38.43 24.18
N GLY A 386 -18.36 38.86 23.51
CA GLY A 386 -18.31 39.47 22.19
C GLY A 386 -19.08 40.78 22.14
N LEU A 387 -18.46 41.84 21.67
CA LEU A 387 -19.10 43.11 21.34
C LEU A 387 -19.18 43.23 19.82
N ASN A 388 -20.38 43.44 19.27
CA ASN A 388 -20.59 43.56 17.83
C ASN A 388 -21.29 44.87 17.47
N TYR A 389 -20.93 45.42 16.32
CA TYR A 389 -21.56 46.58 15.70
C TYR A 389 -21.90 46.28 14.24
N LEU A 390 -23.12 46.62 13.82
CA LEU A 390 -23.60 46.45 12.45
C LEU A 390 -24.27 47.74 11.96
N LYS A 391 -23.92 48.19 10.77
CA LYS A 391 -24.63 49.24 10.01
C LYS A 391 -25.21 48.63 8.74
N LYS A 392 -26.51 48.81 8.53
CA LYS A 392 -27.22 48.44 7.29
C LYS A 392 -27.53 49.71 6.50
N ARG A 393 -27.21 49.75 5.21
CA ARG A 393 -27.42 50.93 4.37
C ARG A 393 -28.88 51.12 3.96
N LEU A 394 -29.58 50.04 3.61
CA LEU A 394 -30.95 50.12 3.07
C LEU A 394 -31.95 50.74 4.05
N THR A 395 -31.89 50.34 5.31
CA THR A 395 -32.73 50.86 6.41
C THR A 395 -32.05 52.01 7.17
N ASP A 396 -30.85 52.39 6.76
CA ASP A 396 -29.92 53.26 7.49
C ASP A 396 -29.79 52.93 9.00
N SER A 397 -29.93 51.65 9.37
CA SER A 397 -30.04 51.23 10.76
C SER A 397 -28.70 50.82 11.38
N GLN A 398 -28.55 51.05 12.68
CA GLN A 398 -27.38 50.66 13.48
C GLN A 398 -27.78 49.67 14.56
N ILE A 399 -26.92 48.69 14.85
CA ILE A 399 -27.11 47.69 15.88
C ILE A 399 -25.83 47.52 16.68
N VAL A 400 -25.96 47.52 18.01
CA VAL A 400 -24.90 47.11 18.93
C VAL A 400 -25.39 45.90 19.71
N SER A 401 -24.54 44.87 19.85
CA SER A 401 -24.86 43.69 20.65
C SER A 401 -23.71 43.26 21.55
N LEU A 402 -24.07 42.69 22.70
CA LEU A 402 -23.16 42.04 23.64
C LEU A 402 -23.57 40.57 23.74
N ARG A 403 -22.64 39.67 23.40
CA ARG A 403 -22.84 38.22 23.41
C ARG A 403 -21.91 37.56 24.43
N GLY A 404 -22.43 36.60 25.19
CA GLY A 404 -21.69 35.75 26.11
C GLY A 404 -21.85 34.28 25.74
N GLU A 405 -20.74 33.61 25.49
CA GLU A 405 -20.67 32.15 25.27
C GLU A 405 -19.97 31.52 26.48
N LEU A 406 -20.70 30.71 27.25
CA LEU A 406 -20.29 30.22 28.57
C LEU A 406 -20.45 28.69 28.68
N GLU A 407 -19.37 27.98 28.95
CA GLU A 407 -19.40 26.58 29.40
C GLU A 407 -19.57 26.54 30.93
N LEU A 408 -20.82 26.45 31.40
CA LEU A 408 -21.16 26.42 32.83
C LEU A 408 -20.65 25.15 33.54
N SER A 409 -20.62 24.04 32.81
CA SER A 409 -20.03 22.76 33.24
C SER A 409 -19.61 21.96 32.00
N LYS A 410 -18.84 20.87 32.16
CA LYS A 410 -18.35 20.03 31.04
C LYS A 410 -19.43 19.62 30.03
N ASN A 411 -20.69 19.55 30.46
CA ASN A 411 -21.81 19.14 29.62
C ASN A 411 -22.95 20.18 29.59
N THR A 412 -22.71 21.43 29.96
CA THR A 412 -23.74 22.48 29.97
C THR A 412 -23.19 23.77 29.37
N ASN A 413 -23.80 24.23 28.28
CA ASN A 413 -23.43 25.43 27.56
C ASN A 413 -24.57 26.43 27.57
N LEU A 414 -24.24 27.69 27.81
CA LEU A 414 -25.13 28.85 27.80
C LEU A 414 -24.59 29.87 26.78
N ASP A 415 -25.44 30.27 25.84
CA ASP A 415 -25.16 31.31 24.85
C ASP A 415 -26.25 32.37 24.99
N LEU A 416 -25.87 33.59 25.33
CA LEU A 416 -26.78 34.70 25.56
C LEU A 416 -26.32 35.92 24.77
N GLU A 417 -27.26 36.67 24.24
CA GLU A 417 -26.98 37.93 23.55
C GLU A 417 -28.06 38.94 23.88
N TYR A 418 -27.66 40.18 24.11
CA TYR A 418 -28.54 41.33 24.18
C TYR A 418 -28.12 42.33 23.11
N ALA A 419 -29.08 42.88 22.39
CA ALA A 419 -28.82 43.83 21.32
C ALA A 419 -29.78 45.01 21.39
N ARG A 420 -29.28 46.18 20.99
CA ARG A 420 -30.07 47.40 20.82
C ARG A 420 -29.83 47.95 19.43
N GLY A 421 -30.91 48.27 18.73
CA GLY A 421 -30.85 48.76 17.35
C GLY A 421 -31.72 49.99 17.13
N LYS A 422 -31.29 50.86 16.23
CA LYS A 422 -31.97 52.12 15.90
C LYS A 422 -32.11 52.27 14.39
N MET A 423 -33.30 52.67 13.94
CA MET A 423 -33.57 53.20 12.60
C MET A 423 -33.73 54.73 12.67
N PRO A 424 -33.56 55.50 11.57
CA PRO A 424 -33.62 56.97 11.62
C PRO A 424 -34.92 57.53 12.20
N ASP A 425 -36.07 56.98 11.78
CA ASP A 425 -37.41 57.49 12.12
C ASP A 425 -38.10 56.72 13.25
N LYS A 426 -37.35 55.90 13.99
CA LYS A 426 -37.89 55.05 15.06
C LYS A 426 -37.07 55.18 16.33
N GLU A 427 -37.71 54.97 17.48
CA GLU A 427 -36.98 54.83 18.73
C GLU A 427 -36.09 53.58 18.71
N ALA A 428 -35.05 53.59 19.54
CA ALA A 428 -34.16 52.44 19.63
C ALA A 428 -34.88 51.29 20.36
N ASP A 429 -34.94 50.13 19.72
CA ASP A 429 -35.61 48.95 20.22
C ASP A 429 -34.60 47.86 20.59
N GLU A 430 -35.02 46.89 21.38
CA GLU A 430 -34.16 45.87 21.97
C GLU A 430 -34.48 44.46 21.46
N ALA A 431 -33.50 43.57 21.61
CA ALA A 431 -33.62 42.16 21.32
C ALA A 431 -32.78 41.35 22.30
N TYR A 432 -33.23 40.14 22.61
CA TYR A 432 -32.48 39.21 23.43
C TYR A 432 -32.56 37.78 22.85
N TRP A 433 -31.45 37.06 23.00
CA TRP A 433 -31.29 35.68 22.58
C TRP A 433 -30.72 34.90 23.76
N LEU A 434 -31.31 33.76 24.05
CA LEU A 434 -30.87 32.85 25.09
C LEU A 434 -30.93 31.42 24.54
N LYS A 435 -29.83 30.70 24.66
CA LYS A 435 -29.76 29.28 24.32
C LYS A 435 -29.00 28.54 25.42
N LEU A 436 -29.72 27.66 26.11
CA LEU A 436 -29.16 26.77 27.12
C LEU A 436 -29.24 25.34 26.60
N SER A 437 -28.13 24.60 26.60
CA SER A 437 -28.14 23.19 26.17
C SER A 437 -27.17 22.36 26.97
N GLY A 438 -27.50 21.09 27.18
CA GLY A 438 -26.61 20.21 27.91
C GLY A 438 -27.04 18.75 27.98
N TYR A 439 -26.17 17.95 28.60
CA TYR A 439 -26.38 16.54 28.87
C TYR A 439 -25.91 16.15 30.27
N GLN A 440 -26.83 15.87 31.18
CA GLN A 440 -26.50 15.58 32.57
C GLN A 440 -27.25 14.35 33.07
N ARG A 441 -26.53 13.38 33.63
CA ARG A 441 -27.09 12.13 34.19
C ARG A 441 -28.07 11.41 33.24
N GLY A 442 -27.74 11.36 31.95
CA GLY A 442 -28.61 10.73 30.95
C GLY A 442 -29.65 11.66 30.32
N VAL A 443 -29.91 12.82 30.92
CA VAL A 443 -30.91 13.79 30.46
C VAL A 443 -30.28 14.75 29.47
N SER A 444 -30.85 14.84 28.27
CA SER A 444 -30.49 15.88 27.30
C SER A 444 -31.55 16.97 27.31
N TYR A 445 -31.12 18.23 27.35
CA TYR A 445 -32.01 19.37 27.30
C TYR A 445 -31.48 20.46 26.38
N LYS A 446 -32.39 21.17 25.71
CA LYS A 446 -32.10 22.39 24.96
C LYS A 446 -33.27 23.34 25.09
N LEU A 447 -33.01 24.53 25.59
CA LEU A 447 -33.94 25.64 25.73
C LEU A 447 -33.46 26.79 24.85
N THR A 448 -34.39 27.49 24.20
CA THR A 448 -34.09 28.66 23.39
C THR A 448 -35.19 29.69 23.56
N ALA A 449 -34.80 30.94 23.82
CA ALA A 449 -35.70 32.09 23.85
C ALA A 449 -35.11 33.20 22.97
N ILE A 450 -35.95 33.76 22.11
CA ILE A 450 -35.62 34.88 21.22
C ILE A 450 -36.73 35.90 21.36
N HIS A 451 -36.35 37.15 21.47
CA HIS A 451 -37.23 38.30 21.33
C HIS A 451 -36.54 39.32 20.44
N GLY A 452 -37.27 39.83 19.45
CA GLY A 452 -36.90 41.01 18.70
C GLY A 452 -38.06 41.97 18.72
N GLY A 453 -37.84 43.17 19.24
CA GLY A 453 -38.87 44.20 19.30
C GLY A 453 -39.42 44.58 17.91
N PRO A 454 -40.63 45.17 17.83
CA PRO A 454 -41.28 45.54 16.58
C PRO A 454 -40.47 46.48 15.68
N ASP A 455 -39.66 47.35 16.28
CA ASP A 455 -38.86 48.35 15.59
C ASP A 455 -37.37 47.96 15.50
N TYR A 456 -37.00 46.81 16.08
CA TYR A 456 -35.63 46.33 16.08
C TYR A 456 -35.16 45.94 14.65
N PRO A 457 -34.02 46.48 14.16
CA PRO A 457 -33.57 46.30 12.77
C PRO A 457 -32.73 45.03 12.50
N GLY A 458 -32.62 44.12 13.47
CA GLY A 458 -31.79 42.90 13.34
C GLY A 458 -32.42 41.78 12.53
N TYR A 459 -31.78 40.62 12.54
CA TYR A 459 -32.25 39.43 11.82
C TYR A 459 -33.59 38.93 12.36
N TYR A 460 -33.71 38.83 13.68
CA TYR A 460 -34.96 38.55 14.37
C TYR A 460 -35.61 39.88 14.75
N ARG A 461 -36.69 40.24 14.07
CA ARG A 461 -37.47 41.46 14.34
C ARG A 461 -38.95 41.12 14.48
N ASP A 462 -39.64 41.89 15.30
CA ASP A 462 -41.09 41.78 15.49
C ASP A 462 -41.56 40.34 15.77
N MET A 463 -40.82 39.62 16.62
CA MET A 463 -41.11 38.23 16.94
C MET A 463 -40.68 37.80 18.34
N ASP A 464 -41.41 36.81 18.86
CA ASP A 464 -41.04 36.00 20.03
C ASP A 464 -40.93 34.53 19.62
N LEU A 465 -39.82 33.86 19.98
CA LEU A 465 -39.67 32.42 19.87
C LEU A 465 -39.26 31.83 21.22
N LYS A 466 -40.02 30.85 21.71
CA LYS A 466 -39.69 30.08 22.90
C LYS A 466 -39.73 28.61 22.53
N SER A 467 -38.64 27.88 22.74
CA SER A 467 -38.62 26.44 22.49
C SER A 467 -37.84 25.69 23.57
N GLY A 468 -38.29 24.46 23.82
CA GLY A 468 -37.69 23.55 24.78
C GLY A 468 -37.74 22.13 24.26
N SER A 469 -36.65 21.39 24.46
CA SER A 469 -36.60 19.96 24.21
C SER A 469 -35.93 19.27 25.39
N LEU A 470 -36.51 18.15 25.80
CA LEU A 470 -36.08 17.33 26.92
C LEU A 470 -36.15 15.86 26.49
N ILE A 471 -35.03 15.16 26.59
CA ILE A 471 -34.95 13.71 26.42
C ILE A 471 -34.50 13.14 27.77
N PHE A 472 -35.41 12.44 28.42
CA PHE A 472 -35.24 11.92 29.76
C PHE A 472 -35.27 10.38 29.73
N PRO A 473 -34.21 9.67 30.17
CA PRO A 473 -34.23 8.22 30.25
C PRO A 473 -35.06 7.80 31.48
N LEU A 474 -36.16 7.08 31.24
CA LEU A 474 -36.98 6.48 32.31
C LEU A 474 -36.42 5.12 32.76
N GLY A 475 -35.50 4.54 31.97
CA GLY A 475 -34.79 3.30 32.27
C GLY A 475 -33.74 3.01 31.21
N LYS A 476 -33.14 1.81 31.21
CA LYS A 476 -32.11 1.42 30.22
C LYS A 476 -32.62 1.48 28.77
N ASN A 477 -33.87 1.06 28.56
CA ASN A 477 -34.47 0.89 27.24
C ASN A 477 -35.61 1.86 26.95
N LEU A 478 -36.09 2.63 27.92
CA LEU A 478 -37.24 3.53 27.79
C LEU A 478 -36.82 4.98 27.95
N ARG A 479 -37.25 5.84 27.03
CA ARG A 479 -36.99 7.28 27.04
C ARG A 479 -38.30 8.05 26.90
N PHE A 480 -38.41 9.13 27.65
CA PHE A 480 -39.43 10.15 27.48
C PHE A 480 -38.83 11.31 26.68
N ASN A 481 -39.56 11.75 25.67
CA ASN A 481 -39.21 12.88 24.82
C ASN A 481 -40.31 13.92 24.98
N ALA A 482 -39.94 15.15 25.34
CA ALA A 482 -40.83 16.29 25.37
C ALA A 482 -40.23 17.41 24.53
N HIS A 483 -41.03 17.98 23.64
CA HIS A 483 -40.67 19.10 22.83
C HIS A 483 -41.81 20.12 22.82
N TYR A 484 -41.44 21.39 23.01
CA TYR A 484 -42.33 22.53 23.02
C TYR A 484 -41.73 23.62 22.13
N ARG A 485 -42.56 24.26 21.32
CA ARG A 485 -42.21 25.45 20.56
C ARG A 485 -43.40 26.39 20.52
N GLU A 486 -43.19 27.66 20.82
CA GLU A 486 -44.13 28.74 20.60
C GLU A 486 -43.43 29.85 19.83
N GLU A 487 -44.07 30.29 18.76
CA GLU A 487 -43.60 31.38 17.90
C GLU A 487 -44.71 32.41 17.73
N GLN A 488 -44.39 33.68 17.86
CA GLN A 488 -45.31 34.80 17.67
C GLN A 488 -44.65 35.84 16.77
N GLY A 489 -45.39 36.34 15.78
CA GLY A 489 -44.98 37.49 14.96
C GLY A 489 -45.98 38.64 15.12
N ASN A 490 -45.62 39.82 14.60
CA ASN A 490 -46.44 41.04 14.68
C ASN A 490 -46.90 41.33 16.11
N LEU A 491 -45.94 41.66 16.97
CA LEU A 491 -46.14 41.76 18.41
C LEU A 491 -47.05 42.95 18.80
N ARG A 492 -47.12 43.99 17.95
CA ARG A 492 -48.04 45.14 18.11
C ARG A 492 -49.44 44.91 17.56
N LEU A 493 -49.70 43.76 16.93
CA LEU A 493 -50.96 43.47 16.25
C LEU A 493 -51.29 44.54 15.17
N ASP A 494 -50.28 44.97 14.42
CA ASP A 494 -50.42 45.91 13.32
C ASP A 494 -51.32 45.31 12.23
N SER A 495 -52.51 45.88 12.05
CA SER A 495 -53.49 45.43 11.08
C SER A 495 -53.11 45.72 9.62
N SER A 496 -52.06 46.51 9.38
CA SER A 496 -51.50 46.70 8.02
C SER A 496 -50.74 45.46 7.52
N LEU A 497 -50.28 44.60 8.44
CA LEU A 497 -49.65 43.33 8.12
C LEU A 497 -50.69 42.23 7.87
N TYR A 498 -50.32 41.21 7.08
CA TYR A 498 -51.27 40.18 6.65
C TYR A 498 -51.91 39.41 7.82
N SER A 499 -51.16 39.11 8.88
CA SER A 499 -51.61 38.36 10.05
C SER A 499 -50.70 38.59 11.25
N ALA A 500 -51.19 38.37 12.46
CA ALA A 500 -50.39 38.31 13.68
C ALA A 500 -50.33 36.87 14.21
N SER A 501 -49.61 36.01 13.49
CA SER A 501 -49.60 34.56 13.75
C SER A 501 -48.98 34.21 15.10
N ARG A 502 -49.66 33.35 15.86
CA ARG A 502 -49.14 32.61 16.99
C ARG A 502 -49.23 31.12 16.72
N GLU A 503 -48.08 30.45 16.75
CA GLU A 503 -47.97 29.02 16.56
C GLU A 503 -47.48 28.36 17.84
N ARG A 504 -48.15 27.29 18.27
CA ARG A 504 -47.74 26.45 19.40
C ARG A 504 -47.66 25.00 18.98
N TYR A 505 -46.59 24.34 19.37
CA TYR A 505 -46.33 22.94 19.06
C TYR A 505 -45.90 22.21 20.32
N TYR A 506 -46.64 21.15 20.66
CA TYR A 506 -46.32 20.24 21.74
C TYR A 506 -46.14 18.84 21.17
N HIS A 507 -45.04 18.19 21.53
CA HIS A 507 -44.75 16.81 21.17
C HIS A 507 -44.26 16.07 22.39
N LEU A 508 -45.08 15.16 22.90
CA LEU A 508 -44.78 14.32 24.06
C LEU A 508 -44.77 12.87 23.61
N GLY A 509 -43.69 12.14 23.87
CA GLY A 509 -43.56 10.77 23.40
C GLY A 509 -42.72 9.86 24.28
N LEU A 510 -43.00 8.57 24.19
CA LEU A 510 -42.23 7.50 24.82
C LEU A 510 -41.58 6.66 23.72
N THR A 511 -40.28 6.44 23.84
CA THR A 511 -39.51 5.58 22.92
C THR A 511 -38.91 4.42 23.70
N TYR A 512 -39.29 3.19 23.34
CA TYR A 512 -38.68 1.98 23.85
C TYR A 512 -37.75 1.35 22.81
N ARG A 513 -36.51 1.07 23.17
CA ARG A 513 -35.49 0.45 22.31
C ARG A 513 -35.16 -0.96 22.82
N PHE A 514 -35.48 -1.96 22.02
CA PHE A 514 -35.14 -3.35 22.26
C PHE A 514 -33.66 -3.63 21.95
N GLU A 515 -33.08 -4.61 22.64
CA GLU A 515 -31.70 -5.07 22.39
C GLU A 515 -31.51 -5.61 20.95
N SER A 516 -32.59 -6.06 20.32
CA SER A 516 -32.62 -6.51 18.92
C SER A 516 -32.36 -5.38 17.89
N GLY A 517 -32.19 -4.13 18.32
CA GLY A 517 -32.05 -2.96 17.44
C GLY A 517 -33.39 -2.39 16.94
N THR A 518 -34.51 -2.89 17.46
CA THR A 518 -35.86 -2.40 17.16
C THR A 518 -36.23 -1.27 18.13
N SER A 519 -36.84 -0.19 17.64
CA SER A 519 -37.38 0.90 18.47
C SER A 519 -38.84 1.14 18.15
N PHE A 520 -39.64 1.29 19.20
CA PHE A 520 -41.04 1.71 19.12
C PHE A 520 -41.18 3.06 19.79
N SER A 521 -41.79 4.02 19.09
CA SER A 521 -42.16 5.31 19.66
C SER A 521 -43.66 5.51 19.58
N PHE A 522 -44.25 5.98 20.67
CA PHE A 522 -45.61 6.47 20.72
C PHE A 522 -45.59 7.92 21.18
N SER A 523 -46.21 8.81 20.44
CA SER A 523 -46.22 10.23 20.72
C SER A 523 -47.61 10.84 20.56
N ARG A 524 -47.91 11.86 21.36
CA ARG A 524 -49.01 12.79 21.16
C ARG A 524 -48.47 14.11 20.64
N LEU A 525 -49.12 14.63 19.61
CA LEU A 525 -48.81 15.88 18.95
C LEU A 525 -50.00 16.83 19.13
N ASN A 526 -49.75 18.06 19.55
CA ASN A 526 -50.73 19.14 19.55
C ASN A 526 -50.12 20.34 18.80
N ARG A 527 -50.80 20.80 17.74
CA ARG A 527 -50.39 21.97 16.94
C ARG A 527 -51.49 23.01 17.02
N GLN A 528 -51.16 24.26 17.31
CA GLN A 528 -52.12 25.37 17.31
C GLN A 528 -51.56 26.49 16.44
N ARG A 529 -52.40 27.08 15.61
CA ARG A 529 -52.03 28.19 14.73
C ARG A 529 -53.16 29.19 14.70
N GLN A 530 -52.94 30.35 15.31
CA GLN A 530 -53.95 31.38 15.50
C GLN A 530 -53.47 32.70 14.92
N ASP A 531 -54.35 33.43 14.23
CA ASP A 531 -54.17 34.84 13.93
C ASP A 531 -54.71 35.68 15.10
N ARG A 532 -53.90 36.61 15.62
CA ARG A 532 -54.23 37.43 16.79
C ARG A 532 -54.80 38.81 16.43
N LEU A 533 -54.95 39.13 15.15
CA LEU A 533 -55.58 40.38 14.72
C LEU A 533 -57.08 40.42 15.12
N PRO A 534 -57.71 41.60 15.21
CA PRO A 534 -59.13 41.74 15.51
C PRO A 534 -60.06 40.96 14.57
N GLU A 535 -59.67 40.86 13.28
CA GLU A 535 -60.30 40.01 12.28
C GLU A 535 -59.37 38.84 11.93
N PRO A 536 -59.42 37.73 12.69
CA PRO A 536 -58.49 36.62 12.50
C PRO A 536 -58.75 35.91 11.17
N LYS A 537 -57.70 35.72 10.35
CA LYS A 537 -57.80 34.98 9.07
C LYS A 537 -57.75 33.47 9.23
N PHE A 538 -57.20 33.00 10.34
CA PHE A 538 -57.11 31.58 10.65
C PHE A 538 -57.08 31.34 12.16
N ASP A 539 -57.70 30.25 12.60
CA ASP A 539 -57.53 29.69 13.93
C ASP A 539 -57.71 28.17 13.86
N TYR A 540 -56.62 27.43 13.95
CA TYR A 540 -56.58 25.99 13.77
C TYR A 540 -55.97 25.29 14.98
N GLN A 541 -56.54 24.14 15.32
CA GLN A 541 -56.00 23.23 16.33
C GLN A 541 -55.94 21.81 15.80
N GLU A 542 -54.77 21.19 15.87
CA GLU A 542 -54.54 19.79 15.53
C GLU A 542 -54.19 18.99 16.77
N ASP A 543 -54.84 17.85 16.94
CA ASP A 543 -54.51 16.85 17.95
C ASP A 543 -54.31 15.50 17.25
N ALA A 544 -53.10 14.93 17.38
CA ALA A 544 -52.74 13.69 16.70
C ALA A 544 -51.95 12.74 17.60
N LEU A 545 -52.04 11.45 17.29
CA LEU A 545 -51.19 10.40 17.82
C LEU A 545 -50.26 9.92 16.72
N LEU A 546 -48.99 9.70 17.06
CA LEU A 546 -47.95 9.22 16.16
C LEU A 546 -47.35 7.94 16.72
N LEU A 547 -47.43 6.86 15.94
CA LEU A 547 -46.69 5.62 16.15
C LEU A 547 -45.53 5.55 15.17
N GLU A 548 -44.36 5.18 15.66
CA GLU A 548 -43.18 4.94 14.83
C GLU A 548 -42.51 3.62 15.21
N VAL A 549 -42.14 2.84 14.21
CA VAL A 549 -41.40 1.58 14.37
C VAL A 549 -40.17 1.65 13.49
N GLY A 550 -39.00 1.56 14.11
CA GLY A 550 -37.71 1.52 13.43
C GLY A 550 -36.98 0.24 13.76
N ARG A 551 -36.31 -0.37 12.77
CA ARG A 551 -35.41 -1.51 13.00
C ARG A 551 -34.17 -1.39 12.13
N SER A 552 -33.02 -1.38 12.78
CA SER A 552 -31.72 -1.39 12.09
C SER A 552 -31.06 -2.76 12.21
N PHE A 553 -30.97 -3.46 11.09
CA PHE A 553 -30.12 -4.62 10.90
C PHE A 553 -28.72 -4.18 10.44
N LYS A 554 -27.78 -5.13 10.32
CA LYS A 554 -26.40 -4.84 9.88
C LYS A 554 -26.30 -4.11 8.54
N ARG A 555 -27.19 -4.42 7.58
CA ARG A 555 -27.17 -3.89 6.20
C ARG A 555 -28.49 -3.27 5.75
N LEU A 556 -29.53 -3.34 6.57
CA LEU A 556 -30.87 -2.89 6.22
C LEU A 556 -31.45 -2.10 7.39
N SER A 557 -32.00 -0.93 7.12
CA SER A 557 -32.80 -0.16 8.09
C SER A 557 -34.20 -0.02 7.54
N LEU A 558 -35.19 -0.35 8.35
CA LEU A 558 -36.61 -0.18 8.07
C LEU A 558 -37.19 0.83 9.04
N TYR A 559 -38.03 1.72 8.55
CA TYR A 559 -38.76 2.69 9.36
C TYR A 559 -40.19 2.77 8.85
N SER A 560 -41.15 2.76 9.77
CA SER A 560 -42.55 2.99 9.45
C SER A 560 -43.15 3.94 10.47
N SER A 561 -44.03 4.81 10.01
CA SER A 561 -44.74 5.78 10.84
C SER A 561 -46.21 5.84 10.48
N ALA A 562 -47.03 6.12 11.48
CA ALA A 562 -48.46 6.32 11.32
C ALA A 562 -48.94 7.41 12.28
N GLU A 563 -49.39 8.53 11.71
CA GLU A 563 -49.97 9.69 12.41
C GLU A 563 -51.47 9.73 12.10
N TRP A 564 -52.30 9.83 13.12
CA TRP A 564 -53.75 9.99 12.98
C TRP A 564 -54.28 10.96 14.01
N GLY A 565 -55.21 11.79 13.59
CA GLY A 565 -55.72 12.87 14.43
C GLY A 565 -56.85 13.63 13.78
N LYS A 566 -57.15 14.80 14.35
CA LYS A 566 -58.13 15.73 13.82
C LYS A 566 -57.55 17.13 13.78
N THR A 567 -57.91 17.86 12.73
CA THR A 567 -57.64 19.29 12.57
C THR A 567 -58.96 20.03 12.66
N GLN A 568 -59.11 20.89 13.65
CA GLN A 568 -60.28 21.74 13.85
C GLN A 568 -59.96 23.16 13.37
N ASP A 569 -60.81 23.70 12.52
CA ASP A 569 -60.88 25.12 12.19
C ASP A 569 -61.86 25.79 13.16
N LYS A 570 -61.35 26.63 14.06
CA LYS A 570 -62.13 27.31 15.09
C LYS A 570 -62.92 28.51 14.55
N LEU A 571 -62.56 29.04 13.38
CA LEU A 571 -63.30 30.13 12.74
C LEU A 571 -64.56 29.61 12.04
N THR A 572 -64.44 28.49 11.33
CA THR A 572 -65.58 27.89 10.60
C THR A 572 -66.30 26.77 11.36
N ALA A 573 -65.80 26.41 12.54
CA ALA A 573 -66.23 25.26 13.34
C ALA A 573 -66.18 23.91 12.60
N LYS A 574 -65.40 23.81 11.51
CA LYS A 574 -65.23 22.57 10.73
C LYS A 574 -64.12 21.70 11.32
N THR A 575 -64.28 20.38 11.20
CA THR A 575 -63.27 19.40 11.61
C THR A 575 -62.89 18.51 10.44
N TYR A 576 -61.60 18.24 10.29
CA TYR A 576 -61.02 17.43 9.24
C TYR A 576 -60.22 16.27 9.83
N ASP A 577 -60.33 15.09 9.22
CA ASP A 577 -59.48 13.95 9.59
C ASP A 577 -58.05 14.16 9.11
N LEU A 578 -57.09 13.91 9.99
CA LEU A 578 -55.66 13.89 9.69
C LEU A 578 -55.18 12.44 9.69
N ALA A 579 -54.53 12.02 8.61
CA ALA A 579 -53.87 10.72 8.53
C ALA A 579 -52.60 10.79 7.70
N LYS A 580 -51.45 10.37 8.25
CA LYS A 580 -50.19 10.25 7.52
C LYS A 580 -49.57 8.89 7.79
N TYR A 581 -49.23 8.16 6.73
CA TYR A 581 -48.59 6.85 6.80
C TYR A 581 -47.29 6.91 6.01
N GLY A 582 -46.22 6.42 6.61
CA GLY A 582 -44.90 6.37 6.00
C GLY A 582 -44.28 4.99 6.14
N ILE A 583 -43.61 4.54 5.09
CA ILE A 583 -42.67 3.43 5.16
C ILE A 583 -41.41 3.79 4.37
N SER A 584 -40.25 3.50 4.95
CA SER A 584 -38.98 3.68 4.28
C SER A 584 -38.03 2.54 4.59
N ALA A 585 -37.17 2.25 3.62
CA ALA A 585 -36.15 1.22 3.71
C ALA A 585 -34.83 1.77 3.18
N ARG A 586 -33.74 1.42 3.86
CA ARG A 586 -32.37 1.73 3.41
C ARG A 586 -31.51 0.48 3.48
N PHE A 587 -31.02 0.04 2.34
CA PHE A 587 -30.19 -1.14 2.18
C PHE A 587 -28.77 -0.76 1.74
N ILE A 588 -27.77 -1.17 2.53
CA ILE A 588 -26.35 -0.89 2.34
C ILE A 588 -25.62 -2.25 2.31
N PRO A 589 -25.60 -2.97 1.18
CA PRO A 589 -24.99 -4.30 1.10
C PRO A 589 -23.46 -4.26 1.25
N SER A 590 -22.83 -3.16 0.84
CA SER A 590 -21.40 -2.87 1.01
C SER A 590 -21.19 -1.37 1.24
N SER A 591 -19.99 -0.96 1.64
CA SER A 591 -19.64 0.46 1.82
C SER A 591 -19.72 1.30 0.54
N ARG A 592 -19.78 0.65 -0.64
CA ARG A 592 -19.85 1.31 -1.94
C ARG A 592 -21.23 1.27 -2.58
N GLN A 593 -22.21 0.65 -1.94
CA GLN A 593 -23.56 0.48 -2.49
C GLN A 593 -24.60 0.93 -1.48
N SER A 594 -25.53 1.77 -1.92
CA SER A 594 -26.67 2.16 -1.11
C SER A 594 -27.94 2.26 -1.96
N TYR A 595 -29.02 1.73 -1.42
CA TYR A 595 -30.35 1.75 -2.00
C TYR A 595 -31.31 2.26 -0.93
N SER A 596 -32.15 3.22 -1.25
CA SER A 596 -33.18 3.73 -0.35
C SER A 596 -34.49 3.87 -1.09
N GLY A 597 -35.58 3.56 -0.41
CA GLY A 597 -36.91 3.77 -0.94
C GLY A 597 -37.84 4.26 0.16
N TYR A 598 -38.83 5.06 -0.20
CA TYR A 598 -39.91 5.44 0.69
C TYR A 598 -41.24 5.54 -0.04
N LEU A 599 -42.30 5.33 0.71
CA LEU A 599 -43.68 5.56 0.31
C LEU A 599 -44.37 6.30 1.45
N GLN A 600 -45.02 7.41 1.13
CA GLN A 600 -45.74 8.23 2.07
C GLN A 600 -47.14 8.53 1.54
N TYR A 601 -48.14 8.29 2.36
CA TYR A 601 -49.50 8.76 2.17
C TYR A 601 -49.77 9.86 3.19
N SER A 602 -50.36 10.97 2.75
CA SER A 602 -50.87 12.01 3.64
C SER A 602 -52.26 12.43 3.21
N LYS A 603 -53.15 12.55 4.19
CA LYS A 603 -54.47 13.13 4.07
C LYS A 603 -54.56 14.18 5.18
N ASP A 604 -54.45 15.43 4.79
CA ASP A 604 -54.56 16.58 5.68
C ASP A 604 -55.63 17.53 5.14
N GLY A 605 -56.41 18.11 6.06
CA GLY A 605 -57.05 19.39 5.81
C GLY A 605 -55.95 20.42 5.99
N SER A 606 -55.28 20.80 4.91
CA SER A 606 -54.18 21.76 4.99
C SER A 606 -54.68 23.07 5.61
N PHE A 607 -53.78 23.86 6.19
CA PHE A 607 -54.03 25.25 6.61
C PHE A 607 -54.52 26.18 5.47
N SER A 608 -54.70 25.65 4.26
CA SER A 608 -55.25 26.32 3.07
C SER A 608 -56.72 25.97 2.79
N GLY A 609 -57.39 25.18 3.65
CA GLY A 609 -58.82 24.88 3.54
C GLY A 609 -59.23 23.85 2.47
N GLU A 610 -58.28 23.27 1.73
CA GLU A 610 -58.55 22.26 0.71
C GLU A 610 -58.27 20.83 1.21
N LYS A 611 -59.19 19.91 0.90
CA LYS A 611 -59.03 18.49 1.22
C LYS A 611 -58.10 17.85 0.17
N ARG A 612 -56.82 17.66 0.52
CA ARG A 612 -55.84 17.04 -0.39
C ARG A 612 -55.34 15.72 0.20
N SER A 613 -55.50 14.64 -0.55
CA SER A 613 -54.78 13.39 -0.31
C SER A 613 -53.59 13.31 -1.25
N ARG A 614 -52.39 13.07 -0.73
CA ARG A 614 -51.16 12.94 -1.50
C ARG A 614 -50.50 11.60 -1.24
N ILE A 615 -50.09 10.93 -2.30
CA ILE A 615 -49.13 9.84 -2.24
C ILE A 615 -47.81 10.36 -2.81
N THR A 616 -46.73 10.12 -2.10
CA THR A 616 -45.37 10.43 -2.57
C THR A 616 -44.52 9.17 -2.42
N ALA A 617 -43.83 8.78 -3.48
CA ALA A 617 -42.87 7.70 -3.44
C ALA A 617 -41.53 8.21 -3.95
N GLY A 618 -40.44 7.62 -3.43
CA GLY A 618 -39.11 7.91 -3.93
C GLY A 618 -38.18 6.73 -3.83
N LEU A 619 -37.20 6.71 -4.72
CA LEU A 619 -36.17 5.70 -4.83
C LEU A 619 -34.83 6.39 -5.09
N GLY A 620 -33.82 6.05 -4.31
CA GLY A 620 -32.45 6.53 -4.46
C GLY A 620 -31.50 5.34 -4.54
N THR A 621 -30.58 5.36 -5.49
CA THR A 621 -29.57 4.31 -5.66
C THR A 621 -28.20 4.94 -5.91
N SER A 622 -27.16 4.33 -5.35
CA SER A 622 -25.78 4.71 -5.57
C SER A 622 -24.91 3.46 -5.53
N PHE A 623 -24.21 3.17 -6.63
CA PHE A 623 -23.32 2.03 -6.73
C PHE A 623 -22.24 2.23 -7.81
N PRO A 624 -21.06 1.61 -7.67
CA PRO A 624 -20.08 1.54 -8.74
C PRO A 624 -20.56 0.55 -9.82
N ILE A 625 -20.60 0.99 -11.08
CA ILE A 625 -20.80 0.11 -12.24
C ILE A 625 -19.48 -0.61 -12.58
N ALA A 626 -18.35 0.05 -12.34
CA ALA A 626 -16.99 -0.48 -12.48
C ALA A 626 -16.07 0.18 -11.43
N ASP A 627 -14.82 -0.28 -11.30
CA ASP A 627 -13.88 0.22 -10.28
C ASP A 627 -13.66 1.74 -10.30
N LYS A 628 -13.80 2.36 -11.48
CA LYS A 628 -13.64 3.80 -11.71
C LYS A 628 -14.91 4.51 -12.17
N THR A 629 -16.06 3.81 -12.18
CA THR A 629 -17.32 4.36 -12.71
C THR A 629 -18.40 4.30 -11.63
N PHE A 630 -18.91 5.45 -11.23
CA PHE A 630 -19.95 5.58 -10.22
C PHE A 630 -21.25 6.08 -10.83
N PHE A 631 -22.35 5.47 -10.39
CA PHE A 631 -23.70 5.78 -10.84
C PHE A 631 -24.60 6.11 -9.65
N ASN A 632 -25.38 7.17 -9.83
CA ASN A 632 -26.43 7.59 -8.93
C ASN A 632 -27.73 7.76 -9.71
N LEU A 633 -28.82 7.34 -9.11
CA LEU A 633 -30.17 7.55 -9.62
C LEU A 633 -31.06 7.95 -8.46
N ASP A 634 -31.79 9.05 -8.63
CA ASP A 634 -32.81 9.53 -7.73
C ASP A 634 -34.12 9.71 -8.49
N PHE A 635 -35.18 9.10 -7.98
CA PHE A 635 -36.52 9.16 -8.53
C PHE A 635 -37.50 9.58 -7.44
N ARG A 636 -38.40 10.49 -7.77
CA ARG A 636 -39.50 10.91 -6.91
C ARG A 636 -40.76 11.08 -7.73
N THR A 637 -41.89 10.59 -7.23
CA THR A 637 -43.20 10.76 -7.84
C THR A 637 -44.20 11.22 -6.79
N ASP A 638 -45.07 12.15 -7.18
CA ASP A 638 -46.27 12.49 -6.43
C ASP A 638 -47.46 12.67 -7.41
N LYS A 639 -48.57 13.22 -6.91
CA LYS A 639 -49.78 13.45 -7.70
C LYS A 639 -49.52 14.42 -8.86
N GLU A 640 -48.68 15.43 -8.65
CA GLU A 640 -48.50 16.55 -9.58
C GLU A 640 -47.35 16.31 -10.56
N ARG A 641 -46.26 15.64 -10.12
CA ARG A 641 -45.05 15.48 -10.92
C ARG A 641 -44.25 14.20 -10.67
N ASN A 642 -43.44 13.86 -11.68
CA ASN A 642 -42.39 12.86 -11.61
C ASN A 642 -41.04 13.54 -11.85
N ASN A 643 -40.09 13.33 -10.94
CA ASN A 643 -38.73 13.84 -11.04
C ASN A 643 -37.78 12.65 -11.12
N PHE A 644 -36.82 12.73 -12.02
CA PHE A 644 -35.81 11.71 -12.26
C PHE A 644 -34.46 12.39 -12.46
N GLU A 645 -33.47 12.04 -11.63
CA GLU A 645 -32.09 12.53 -11.74
C GLU A 645 -31.15 11.34 -11.89
N LEU A 646 -30.32 11.37 -12.92
CA LEU A 646 -29.24 10.44 -13.16
C LEU A 646 -27.91 11.17 -13.05
N ARG A 647 -26.92 10.52 -12.43
CA ARG A 647 -25.53 10.98 -12.45
C ARG A 647 -24.60 9.82 -12.71
N LEU A 648 -23.79 9.97 -13.74
CA LEU A 648 -22.72 9.05 -14.08
C LEU A 648 -21.39 9.79 -13.93
N SER A 649 -20.39 9.18 -13.30
CA SER A 649 -19.05 9.73 -13.22
C SER A 649 -18.01 8.66 -13.47
N HIS A 650 -16.96 9.01 -14.20
CA HIS A 650 -15.88 8.11 -14.58
C HIS A 650 -14.51 8.76 -14.35
N LEU A 651 -13.62 8.05 -13.66
CA LEU A 651 -12.23 8.46 -13.46
C LEU A 651 -11.34 7.84 -14.55
N LEU A 652 -10.72 8.69 -15.35
CA LEU A 652 -9.83 8.29 -16.44
C LEU A 652 -8.49 7.76 -15.91
N THR A 653 -7.68 7.16 -16.79
CA THR A 653 -6.36 6.62 -16.43
C THR A 653 -5.33 7.70 -16.09
N ASN A 654 -5.49 8.91 -16.63
CA ASN A 654 -4.65 10.07 -16.35
C ASN A 654 -5.02 10.81 -15.04
N GLY A 655 -6.11 10.42 -14.38
CA GLY A 655 -6.61 11.06 -13.15
C GLY A 655 -7.76 12.06 -13.37
N ASP A 656 -8.05 12.43 -14.62
CA ASP A 656 -9.16 13.32 -14.96
C ASP A 656 -10.51 12.64 -14.71
N LYS A 657 -11.56 13.44 -14.50
CA LYS A 657 -12.90 12.95 -14.22
C LYS A 657 -13.89 13.51 -15.24
N ILE A 658 -14.69 12.61 -15.81
CA ILE A 658 -15.85 12.96 -16.62
C ILE A 658 -17.10 12.72 -15.78
N SER A 659 -18.02 13.68 -15.73
CA SER A 659 -19.34 13.46 -15.15
C SER A 659 -20.46 13.92 -16.07
N ALA A 660 -21.55 13.17 -16.07
CA ALA A 660 -22.77 13.50 -16.79
C ALA A 660 -23.93 13.45 -15.80
N ARG A 661 -24.76 14.49 -15.80
CA ARG A 661 -26.00 14.57 -15.03
C ARG A 661 -27.16 14.78 -15.97
N ALA A 662 -28.22 14.01 -15.80
CA ALA A 662 -29.45 14.17 -16.56
C ALA A 662 -30.64 14.27 -15.61
N GLY A 663 -31.46 15.29 -15.79
CA GLY A 663 -32.69 15.52 -15.05
C GLY A 663 -33.88 15.44 -15.99
N PHE A 664 -34.96 14.81 -15.54
CA PHE A 664 -36.25 14.83 -16.22
C PHE A 664 -37.37 15.09 -15.23
N THR A 665 -38.17 16.12 -15.51
CA THR A 665 -39.38 16.44 -14.74
C THR A 665 -40.59 16.35 -15.66
N SER A 666 -41.57 15.53 -15.29
CA SER A 666 -42.84 15.40 -16.00
C SER A 666 -44.00 15.83 -15.11
N TYR A 667 -44.87 16.69 -15.62
CA TYR A 667 -46.04 17.20 -14.95
C TYR A 667 -47.29 16.43 -15.40
N ARG A 668 -48.15 16.01 -14.46
CA ARG A 668 -49.32 15.16 -14.74
C ARG A 668 -50.62 15.94 -14.94
N ASP A 669 -50.82 17.02 -14.18
CA ASP A 669 -52.09 17.75 -14.08
C ASP A 669 -51.96 19.29 -14.22
N SER A 670 -50.81 19.82 -14.68
CA SER A 670 -50.59 21.26 -14.86
C SER A 670 -50.22 21.62 -16.30
N ASP A 671 -50.42 22.88 -16.71
CA ASP A 671 -49.95 23.47 -17.98
C ASP A 671 -48.41 23.40 -18.18
N GLY A 672 -47.68 22.78 -17.24
CA GLY A 672 -46.24 22.61 -17.27
C GLY A 672 -45.81 21.62 -18.33
N LYS A 673 -44.96 22.07 -19.27
CA LYS A 673 -44.30 21.19 -20.24
C LYS A 673 -43.27 20.32 -19.54
N ASN A 674 -43.10 19.07 -20.00
CA ASN A 674 -42.00 18.22 -19.56
C ASN A 674 -40.65 18.92 -19.76
N GLU A 675 -39.74 18.75 -18.81
CA GLU A 675 -38.43 19.39 -18.82
C GLU A 675 -37.33 18.34 -18.76
N THR A 676 -36.42 18.41 -19.72
CA THR A 676 -35.20 17.60 -19.75
C THR A 676 -34.01 18.52 -19.62
N THR A 677 -33.09 18.13 -18.74
CA THR A 677 -31.86 18.85 -18.49
C THR A 677 -30.68 17.90 -18.57
N LEU A 678 -29.60 18.31 -19.23
CA LEU A 678 -28.37 17.57 -19.34
C LEU A 678 -27.20 18.47 -18.95
N MET A 679 -26.27 17.95 -18.16
CA MET A 679 -25.00 18.60 -17.84
C MET A 679 -23.87 17.60 -18.06
N VAL A 680 -22.80 18.02 -18.73
CA VAL A 680 -21.57 17.26 -18.89
C VAL A 680 -20.41 18.10 -18.37
N GLU A 681 -19.56 17.50 -17.55
CA GLU A 681 -18.44 18.17 -16.90
C GLU A 681 -17.16 17.36 -17.06
N TYR A 682 -16.08 18.05 -17.44
CA TYR A 682 -14.73 17.51 -17.51
C TYR A 682 -13.84 18.20 -16.47
N THR A 683 -13.38 17.45 -15.47
CA THR A 683 -12.55 17.96 -14.37
C THR A 683 -11.12 17.47 -14.49
N ILE A 684 -10.18 18.42 -14.50
CA ILE A 684 -8.73 18.20 -14.57
C ILE A 684 -8.13 18.52 -13.20
N PRO A 685 -7.70 17.51 -12.42
CA PRO A 685 -6.95 17.75 -11.20
C PRO A 685 -5.48 18.02 -11.53
N PHE A 686 -4.90 19.06 -10.94
CA PHE A 686 -3.47 19.31 -11.01
C PHE A 686 -2.92 19.84 -9.68
N GLN A 687 -1.61 19.77 -9.52
CA GLN A 687 -0.91 20.16 -8.29
C GLN A 687 -0.14 21.45 -8.56
N LEU A 688 -0.65 22.59 -8.07
CA LEU A 688 -0.06 23.91 -8.29
C LEU A 688 1.16 24.11 -7.37
N PRO A 689 2.37 24.35 -7.89
CA PRO A 689 3.54 24.63 -7.05
C PRO A 689 3.44 26.03 -6.44
N VAL A 690 3.47 26.11 -5.11
CA VAL A 690 3.25 27.36 -4.35
C VAL A 690 4.49 27.85 -3.61
N SER A 691 5.40 26.95 -3.23
CA SER A 691 6.67 27.31 -2.59
C SER A 691 7.70 26.20 -2.76
N ARG A 692 9.00 26.52 -2.64
CA ARG A 692 10.05 25.50 -2.57
C ARG A 692 10.12 24.94 -1.16
N LYS A 693 10.30 23.62 -1.06
CA LYS A 693 10.48 22.93 0.21
C LYS A 693 11.77 23.38 0.88
N ARG A 694 11.70 23.67 2.18
CA ARG A 694 12.84 24.18 2.97
C ARG A 694 13.62 23.09 3.69
N ASN A 695 13.04 21.89 3.83
CA ASN A 695 13.68 20.76 4.50
C ASN A 695 14.51 19.87 3.56
N VAL A 696 14.56 20.17 2.26
CA VAL A 696 15.32 19.39 1.27
C VAL A 696 16.31 20.27 0.50
N GLY A 697 17.52 19.76 0.30
CA GLY A 697 18.58 20.34 -0.53
C GLY A 697 18.95 19.45 -1.71
N ILE A 698 19.75 19.98 -2.62
CA ILE A 698 20.22 19.30 -3.84
C ILE A 698 21.73 19.09 -3.72
N LEU A 699 22.21 17.87 -3.99
CA LEU A 699 23.64 17.59 -4.15
C LEU A 699 23.90 17.22 -5.61
N LYS A 700 24.71 18.02 -6.29
CA LYS A 700 25.22 17.75 -7.64
C LYS A 700 26.70 17.43 -7.56
N GLY A 701 27.22 16.78 -8.59
CA GLY A 701 28.65 16.58 -8.68
C GLY A 701 29.08 15.90 -9.97
N ARG A 702 30.38 15.66 -10.07
CA ARG A 702 30.99 15.05 -11.25
C ARG A 702 32.05 14.02 -10.86
N VAL A 703 32.03 12.88 -11.54
CA VAL A 703 33.07 11.85 -11.48
C VAL A 703 33.88 11.90 -12.78
N TYR A 704 35.20 12.03 -12.66
CA TYR A 704 36.08 12.20 -13.82
C TYR A 704 37.38 11.42 -13.66
N ALA A 705 38.04 11.11 -14.78
CA ALA A 705 39.38 10.54 -14.78
C ALA A 705 40.40 11.63 -14.43
N PHE A 706 41.11 11.46 -13.31
CA PHE A 706 41.96 12.51 -12.72
C PHE A 706 43.07 13.00 -13.67
N LYS A 707 43.57 12.13 -14.55
CA LYS A 707 44.65 12.45 -15.50
C LYS A 707 44.16 13.20 -16.75
N THR A 708 42.97 12.87 -17.26
CA THR A 708 42.46 13.41 -18.54
C THR A 708 41.35 14.45 -18.38
N GLY A 709 40.70 14.52 -17.22
CA GLY A 709 39.54 15.38 -16.97
C GLY A 709 38.24 14.89 -17.62
N GLU A 710 38.26 13.73 -18.30
CA GLU A 710 37.10 13.15 -18.96
C GLU A 710 36.09 12.60 -17.94
N GLY A 711 34.81 12.78 -18.21
CA GLY A 711 33.73 12.23 -17.38
C GLY A 711 33.69 10.70 -17.43
N ILE A 712 33.37 10.07 -16.30
CA ILE A 712 33.21 8.61 -16.24
C ILE A 712 31.72 8.29 -16.11
N THR A 713 31.19 7.59 -17.10
CA THR A 713 29.77 7.24 -17.17
C THR A 713 29.41 5.97 -16.38
N ASP A 714 28.15 5.84 -16.00
CA ASP A 714 27.57 4.69 -15.30
C ASP A 714 28.28 4.32 -13.97
N VAL A 715 28.89 5.30 -13.30
CA VAL A 715 29.43 5.17 -11.95
C VAL A 715 28.28 5.30 -10.96
N ILE A 716 28.14 4.33 -10.06
CA ILE A 716 27.11 4.35 -9.03
C ILE A 716 27.66 5.06 -7.80
N LEU A 717 26.97 6.13 -7.39
CA LEU A 717 27.21 6.82 -6.14
C LEU A 717 26.12 6.47 -5.14
N ARG A 718 26.50 6.21 -3.90
CA ARG A 718 25.60 5.87 -2.81
C ARG A 718 25.72 6.91 -1.70
N LEU A 719 24.59 7.42 -1.26
CA LEU A 719 24.49 8.40 -0.19
C LEU A 719 23.34 7.98 0.72
N HIS A 720 23.67 7.26 1.80
CA HIS A 720 22.68 6.57 2.64
C HIS A 720 21.80 5.61 1.80
N ASP A 721 20.47 5.80 1.82
CA ASP A 721 19.51 5.02 1.02
C ASP A 721 19.32 5.55 -0.41
N ALA A 722 19.96 6.68 -0.77
CA ALA A 722 19.86 7.27 -2.09
C ALA A 722 21.02 6.82 -3.00
N THR A 723 20.70 6.57 -4.27
CA THR A 723 21.69 6.28 -5.32
C THR A 723 21.59 7.29 -6.46
N ALA A 724 22.73 7.62 -7.06
CA ALA A 724 22.81 8.38 -8.30
C ALA A 724 23.77 7.67 -9.24
N VAL A 725 23.52 7.76 -10.54
CA VAL A 725 24.37 7.20 -11.59
C VAL A 725 24.86 8.33 -12.47
N THR A 726 26.14 8.33 -12.81
CA THR A 726 26.72 9.36 -13.67
C THR A 726 26.25 9.27 -15.11
N ASP A 727 26.02 10.43 -15.74
CA ASP A 727 25.72 10.55 -17.17
C ASP A 727 26.99 10.38 -18.05
N LYS A 728 26.89 10.67 -19.35
CA LYS A 728 28.02 10.50 -20.29
C LYS A 728 29.17 11.47 -20.01
N GLU A 729 28.85 12.64 -19.45
CA GLU A 729 29.76 13.71 -19.09
C GLU A 729 30.33 13.54 -17.65
N GLY A 730 29.89 12.49 -16.95
CA GLY A 730 30.31 12.13 -15.60
C GLY A 730 29.52 12.83 -14.48
N ASN A 731 28.45 13.58 -14.80
CA ASN A 731 27.68 14.31 -13.79
C ASN A 731 26.67 13.40 -13.10
N PHE A 732 26.43 13.66 -11.82
CA PHE A 732 25.38 13.00 -11.03
C PHE A 732 24.58 14.02 -10.22
N ILE A 733 23.36 13.65 -9.85
CA ILE A 733 22.47 14.50 -9.04
C ILE A 733 21.69 13.67 -8.02
N PHE A 734 21.65 14.18 -6.80
CA PHE A 734 20.68 13.82 -5.75
C PHE A 734 19.72 15.01 -5.59
N PRO A 735 18.53 14.97 -6.23
CA PRO A 735 17.65 16.11 -6.39
C PRO A 735 16.83 16.47 -5.14
N SER A 736 16.76 15.59 -4.14
CA SER A 736 15.95 15.81 -2.93
C SER A 736 16.51 15.04 -1.74
N LEU A 737 17.43 15.66 -1.03
CA LEU A 737 18.03 15.14 0.20
C LEU A 737 17.55 15.96 1.38
N LYS A 738 17.19 15.32 2.50
CA LYS A 738 16.85 16.08 3.71
C LYS A 738 18.07 16.90 4.15
N SER A 739 17.86 18.02 4.82
CA SER A 739 18.97 18.74 5.42
C SER A 739 19.71 17.87 6.44
N GLY A 740 21.04 17.84 6.37
CA GLY A 740 21.85 17.01 7.23
C GLY A 740 23.24 16.68 6.66
N THR A 741 24.00 15.92 7.43
CA THR A 741 25.32 15.41 7.06
C THR A 741 25.19 13.98 6.55
N TYR A 742 25.83 13.71 5.41
CA TYR A 742 25.78 12.44 4.72
C TYR A 742 27.19 11.92 4.41
N TYR A 743 27.28 10.61 4.15
CA TYR A 743 28.50 9.99 3.66
C TYR A 743 28.30 9.52 2.22
N LEU A 744 29.02 10.15 1.29
CA LEU A 744 29.01 9.85 -0.13
C LEU A 744 30.04 8.76 -0.42
N ASN A 745 29.59 7.62 -0.91
CA ASN A 745 30.41 6.51 -1.34
C ASN A 745 30.33 6.32 -2.86
N VAL A 746 31.41 5.83 -3.46
CA VAL A 746 31.48 5.45 -4.88
C VAL A 746 31.60 3.95 -4.98
N ASP A 747 30.76 3.33 -5.79
CA ASP A 747 30.79 1.89 -6.02
C ASP A 747 31.98 1.52 -6.92
N ALA A 748 32.97 0.84 -6.34
CA ALA A 748 34.22 0.50 -7.00
C ALA A 748 34.05 -0.55 -8.14
N THR A 749 32.93 -1.26 -8.18
CA THR A 749 32.69 -2.34 -9.16
C THR A 749 32.63 -1.87 -10.61
N ARG A 750 32.24 -0.60 -10.84
CA ARG A 750 32.01 -0.03 -12.18
C ARG A 750 33.10 0.97 -12.62
N ILE A 751 34.03 1.35 -11.75
CA ILE A 751 35.14 2.24 -12.12
C ILE A 751 36.34 1.48 -12.73
N GLY A 752 36.44 0.18 -12.50
CA GLY A 752 37.50 -0.72 -12.98
C GLY A 752 38.36 -1.28 -11.85
N LEU A 753 38.78 -2.55 -11.95
CA LEU A 753 39.51 -3.28 -10.90
C LEU A 753 40.88 -2.68 -10.56
N ASP A 754 41.49 -1.94 -11.49
CA ASP A 754 42.78 -1.29 -11.31
C ASP A 754 42.64 0.19 -10.90
N LYS A 755 41.43 0.68 -10.65
CA LYS A 755 41.16 2.10 -10.37
C LYS A 755 40.64 2.34 -8.96
N ILE A 756 40.91 3.53 -8.45
CA ILE A 756 40.50 3.98 -7.11
C ILE A 756 40.19 5.47 -7.12
N THR A 757 39.36 5.92 -6.17
CA THR A 757 39.08 7.34 -5.96
C THR A 757 40.32 8.05 -5.41
N VAL A 758 40.58 9.27 -5.91
CA VAL A 758 41.65 10.15 -5.40
C VAL A 758 41.32 10.57 -3.97
N GLN A 759 40.08 10.99 -3.74
CA GLN A 759 39.58 11.28 -2.40
C GLN A 759 39.24 9.99 -1.66
N LYS A 760 39.44 9.95 -0.34
CA LYS A 760 38.98 8.86 0.51
C LYS A 760 37.44 8.81 0.52
N THR A 761 36.89 7.66 0.17
CA THR A 761 35.45 7.37 0.25
C THR A 761 35.19 6.26 1.28
N PRO A 762 34.07 6.29 2.02
CA PRO A 762 33.02 7.33 1.99
C PRO A 762 33.49 8.70 2.52
N MET A 763 33.11 9.79 1.84
CA MET A 763 33.44 11.16 2.24
C MET A 763 32.23 11.85 2.87
N GLN A 764 32.46 12.74 3.84
CA GLN A 764 31.39 13.50 4.47
C GLN A 764 30.94 14.69 3.59
N VAL A 765 29.63 14.85 3.40
CA VAL A 765 29.01 15.94 2.63
C VAL A 765 27.85 16.52 3.45
N THR A 766 27.80 17.84 3.59
CA THR A 766 26.69 18.53 4.28
C THR A 766 25.71 19.07 3.25
N VAL A 767 24.44 18.73 3.38
CA VAL A 767 23.35 19.23 2.55
C VAL A 767 22.50 20.18 3.38
N GLU A 768 22.37 21.41 2.91
CA GLU A 768 21.50 22.43 3.50
C GLU A 768 20.17 22.51 2.76
N GLY A 769 19.09 22.68 3.51
CA GLY A 769 17.75 22.81 2.94
C GLY A 769 17.63 24.05 2.04
N GLY A 770 17.07 23.88 0.85
CA GLY A 770 16.87 24.95 -0.13
C GLY A 770 18.13 25.37 -0.91
N LYS A 771 19.30 24.77 -0.66
CA LYS A 771 20.56 25.07 -1.36
C LYS A 771 21.00 23.94 -2.28
N GLU A 772 21.83 24.31 -3.25
CA GLU A 772 22.57 23.37 -4.09
C GLU A 772 24.02 23.26 -3.60
N SER A 773 24.48 22.03 -3.40
CA SER A 773 25.86 21.70 -3.03
C SER A 773 26.54 20.97 -4.18
N TRP A 774 27.85 21.18 -4.38
CA TRP A 774 28.64 20.58 -5.46
C TRP A 774 29.81 19.76 -4.92
N VAL A 775 30.06 18.57 -5.50
CA VAL A 775 31.19 17.69 -5.15
C VAL A 775 31.85 17.14 -6.41
N GLU A 776 33.18 17.05 -6.39
CA GLU A 776 33.95 16.47 -7.50
C GLU A 776 34.77 15.27 -7.03
N ILE A 777 34.75 14.19 -7.82
CA ILE A 777 35.42 12.93 -7.49
C ILE A 777 36.35 12.53 -8.64
N GLY A 778 37.65 12.50 -8.36
CA GLY A 778 38.64 12.03 -9.32
C GLY A 778 38.84 10.53 -9.20
N ILE A 779 38.96 9.83 -10.32
CA ILE A 779 39.35 8.41 -10.39
C ILE A 779 40.75 8.31 -10.99
N THR A 780 41.62 7.54 -10.33
CA THR A 780 43.02 7.30 -10.74
C THR A 780 43.35 5.81 -10.71
N GLN A 781 44.51 5.42 -11.24
CA GLN A 781 45.00 4.05 -11.13
C GLN A 781 45.49 3.76 -9.71
N SER A 782 45.09 2.63 -9.17
CA SER A 782 45.58 2.13 -7.90
C SER A 782 47.03 1.66 -8.01
N ALA A 783 47.79 1.84 -6.93
CA ALA A 783 49.13 1.31 -6.77
C ALA A 783 49.09 -0.01 -5.99
N ALA A 784 50.18 -0.78 -6.05
CA ALA A 784 50.36 -1.99 -5.26
C ALA A 784 51.72 -2.00 -4.58
N LEU A 785 51.74 -2.44 -3.33
CA LEU A 785 52.95 -2.68 -2.57
C LEU A 785 53.09 -4.17 -2.28
N PHE A 786 54.19 -4.75 -2.74
CA PHE A 786 54.60 -6.10 -2.41
C PHE A 786 55.82 -6.04 -1.51
N GLY A 787 55.95 -7.00 -0.62
CA GLY A 787 57.19 -7.14 0.11
C GLY A 787 57.40 -8.51 0.68
N GLN A 788 58.63 -8.76 1.12
CA GLN A 788 59.04 -10.01 1.72
C GLN A 788 59.93 -9.73 2.92
N ILE A 789 59.65 -10.41 4.02
CA ILE A 789 60.47 -10.39 5.22
C ILE A 789 61.34 -11.65 5.22
N MET A 790 62.66 -11.46 5.17
CA MET A 790 63.65 -12.54 5.08
C MET A 790 64.57 -12.51 6.29
N VAL A 791 64.71 -13.66 6.95
CA VAL A 791 65.67 -13.91 8.03
C VAL A 791 67.00 -14.27 7.42
N TYR A 792 68.07 -13.68 7.95
CA TYR A 792 69.45 -13.99 7.62
C TYR A 792 70.14 -14.62 8.83
N ASP A 793 70.99 -15.60 8.59
CA ASP A 793 71.83 -16.28 9.59
C ASP A 793 73.30 -16.26 9.15
N PHE A 794 74.22 -16.48 10.08
CA PHE A 794 75.64 -16.61 9.75
C PHE A 794 75.95 -18.01 9.18
N LEU A 795 76.70 -18.07 8.07
CA LEU A 795 76.98 -19.30 7.32
C LEU A 795 77.81 -20.36 8.07
N HIS A 796 78.58 -19.97 9.10
CA HIS A 796 79.40 -20.89 9.90
C HIS A 796 79.52 -20.42 11.37
N PRO A 797 78.98 -21.14 12.36
CA PRO A 797 79.14 -20.81 13.79
C PRO A 797 80.49 -21.31 14.38
N GLY A 798 81.55 -21.40 13.57
CA GLY A 798 82.87 -21.85 14.00
C GLY A 798 83.65 -20.75 14.73
N LEU A 799 84.26 -21.11 15.86
CA LEU A 799 85.15 -20.24 16.64
C LEU A 799 86.45 -20.01 15.84
N LEU A 800 86.74 -18.74 15.47
CA LEU A 800 87.99 -18.20 14.90
C LEU A 800 88.01 -17.83 13.39
N GLU A 801 87.01 -17.11 12.88
CA GLU A 801 87.19 -16.27 11.67
C GLU A 801 86.63 -14.84 11.87
N GLU A 802 87.38 -13.82 11.44
CA GLU A 802 87.07 -12.38 11.61
C GLU A 802 86.05 -11.82 10.59
N LYS A 803 85.51 -12.65 9.68
CA LYS A 803 84.43 -12.23 8.76
C LYS A 803 83.36 -13.32 8.67
N ARG A 804 82.20 -13.06 9.30
CA ARG A 804 81.03 -13.93 9.18
C ARG A 804 80.17 -13.48 8.01
N GLU A 805 80.02 -14.33 7.00
CA GLU A 805 79.09 -14.07 5.89
C GLU A 805 77.64 -14.38 6.31
N LEU A 806 76.73 -13.47 5.96
CA LEU A 806 75.28 -13.60 6.18
C LEU A 806 74.63 -14.29 4.98
N ALA A 807 73.90 -15.38 5.20
CA ALA A 807 73.05 -16.01 4.18
C ALA A 807 71.57 -15.88 4.50
N GLN A 808 70.74 -15.92 3.46
CA GLN A 808 69.29 -16.02 3.59
C GLN A 808 68.91 -17.39 4.16
N SER A 809 68.17 -17.37 5.26
CA SER A 809 67.73 -18.56 5.99
C SER A 809 66.32 -18.96 5.55
N TYR A 810 65.30 -18.20 5.96
CA TYR A 810 63.90 -18.43 5.58
C TYR A 810 63.08 -17.13 5.61
N GLY A 811 61.88 -17.16 5.03
CA GLY A 811 60.95 -16.04 5.08
C GLY A 811 60.12 -16.02 6.37
N LEU A 812 60.05 -14.87 7.03
CA LEU A 812 59.40 -14.74 8.35
C LEU A 812 57.87 -14.62 8.22
N ALA A 813 57.17 -15.70 8.52
CA ALA A 813 55.71 -15.79 8.48
C ALA A 813 55.05 -15.14 9.71
N ASN A 814 53.76 -14.86 9.62
CA ASN A 814 52.92 -14.38 10.74
C ASN A 814 53.29 -12.99 11.31
N VAL A 815 54.05 -12.18 10.57
CA VAL A 815 54.40 -10.82 10.98
C VAL A 815 53.29 -9.85 10.57
N LEU A 816 52.82 -9.02 11.51
CA LEU A 816 51.87 -7.96 11.21
C LEU A 816 52.56 -6.77 10.54
N VAL A 817 52.10 -6.46 9.34
CA VAL A 817 52.59 -5.36 8.52
C VAL A 817 51.46 -4.34 8.32
N GLU A 818 51.77 -3.07 8.53
CA GLU A 818 50.84 -1.95 8.42
C GLU A 818 51.37 -0.93 7.41
N ILE A 819 50.52 -0.41 6.52
CA ILE A 819 50.80 0.82 5.77
C ILE A 819 49.81 1.91 6.17
N THR A 820 50.32 3.14 6.34
CA THR A 820 49.51 4.32 6.67
C THR A 820 49.94 5.56 5.88
N ASN A 821 48.96 6.37 5.49
CA ASN A 821 49.18 7.72 4.93
C ASN A 821 48.61 8.83 5.84
N GLY A 822 48.34 8.50 7.11
CA GLY A 822 47.70 9.38 8.09
C GLY A 822 46.17 9.40 8.02
N SER A 823 45.58 9.28 6.82
CA SER A 823 44.13 9.23 6.62
C SER A 823 43.59 7.80 6.52
N GLU A 824 44.42 6.85 6.08
CA GLU A 824 44.09 5.47 5.80
C GLU A 824 45.13 4.54 6.40
N ILE A 825 44.66 3.39 6.89
CA ILE A 825 45.51 2.33 7.46
C ILE A 825 45.10 1.02 6.82
N LYS A 826 46.06 0.27 6.27
CA LYS A 826 45.85 -1.10 5.80
C LYS A 826 46.79 -2.05 6.55
N ARG A 827 46.29 -3.21 6.96
CA ARG A 827 47.05 -4.24 7.68
C ARG A 827 47.01 -5.58 6.97
N ARG A 828 48.14 -6.29 6.99
CA ARG A 828 48.29 -7.64 6.45
C ARG A 828 49.24 -8.44 7.33
N VAL A 829 49.14 -9.77 7.22
CA VAL A 829 50.04 -10.71 7.87
C VAL A 829 50.86 -11.40 6.79
N THR A 830 52.15 -11.63 7.04
CA THR A 830 53.02 -12.32 6.08
C THR A 830 52.65 -13.79 5.91
N ASP A 831 52.75 -14.30 4.67
CA ASP A 831 52.53 -15.71 4.35
C ASP A 831 53.68 -16.61 4.86
N ARG A 832 53.58 -17.93 4.63
CA ARG A 832 54.62 -18.92 5.02
C ARG A 832 56.02 -18.66 4.42
N LYS A 833 56.14 -17.81 3.40
CA LYS A 833 57.41 -17.42 2.77
C LYS A 833 57.81 -15.98 3.15
N GLY A 834 57.16 -15.39 4.15
CA GLY A 834 57.40 -14.03 4.60
C GLY A 834 56.84 -12.94 3.68
N ARG A 835 56.00 -13.28 2.69
CA ARG A 835 55.51 -12.31 1.70
C ARG A 835 54.22 -11.65 2.16
N PHE A 836 54.08 -10.36 1.85
CA PHE A 836 52.86 -9.58 2.04
C PHE A 836 52.52 -8.80 0.77
N ARG A 837 51.23 -8.51 0.59
CA ARG A 837 50.75 -7.69 -0.53
C ARG A 837 49.65 -6.72 -0.09
N PHE A 838 49.76 -5.49 -0.55
CA PHE A 838 48.72 -4.48 -0.50
C PHE A 838 48.35 -4.12 -1.93
N GLU A 839 47.19 -4.60 -2.35
CA GLU A 839 46.55 -4.22 -3.61
C GLU A 839 45.55 -3.07 -3.32
N GLU A 840 45.16 -2.32 -4.37
CA GLU A 840 44.24 -1.17 -4.28
C GLU A 840 44.72 -0.05 -3.33
N VAL A 841 46.00 0.33 -3.42
CA VAL A 841 46.58 1.42 -2.62
C VAL A 841 46.42 2.74 -3.37
N ARG A 842 45.97 3.80 -2.67
CA ARG A 842 45.87 5.13 -3.30
C ARG A 842 47.26 5.70 -3.55
N PRO A 843 47.51 6.35 -4.70
CA PRO A 843 48.77 7.06 -4.94
C PRO A 843 49.03 8.14 -3.89
N GLY A 844 50.30 8.37 -3.56
CA GLY A 844 50.74 9.35 -2.55
C GLY A 844 51.80 8.80 -1.59
N GLU A 845 52.07 9.53 -0.52
CA GLU A 845 53.03 9.15 0.50
C GLU A 845 52.46 8.12 1.47
N TRP A 846 53.20 7.04 1.70
CA TRP A 846 52.88 5.96 2.62
C TRP A 846 54.05 5.65 3.53
N THR A 847 53.73 5.28 4.77
CA THR A 847 54.68 4.72 5.73
C THR A 847 54.30 3.27 5.98
N LEU A 848 55.19 2.34 5.67
CA LEU A 848 55.13 0.94 6.07
C LEU A 848 55.74 0.80 7.47
N LYS A 849 55.02 0.18 8.38
CA LYS A 849 55.47 -0.18 9.71
C LYS A 849 55.35 -1.69 9.90
N ILE A 850 56.40 -2.30 10.40
CA ILE A 850 56.48 -3.72 10.67
C ILE A 850 56.45 -3.87 12.18
N HIS A 851 55.47 -4.60 12.69
CA HIS A 851 55.37 -4.84 14.12
C HIS A 851 56.28 -6.01 14.49
N GLU A 852 57.03 -5.85 15.59
CA GLU A 852 57.83 -6.91 16.20
C GLU A 852 56.92 -8.02 16.74
N GLY A 853 56.47 -8.92 15.86
CA GLY A 853 55.77 -10.14 16.20
C GLY A 853 56.65 -11.34 15.87
N ASP A 854 56.86 -12.22 16.87
CA ASP A 854 57.59 -13.48 16.78
C ASP A 854 58.91 -13.41 15.99
N LEU A 855 59.70 -12.34 16.22
CA LEU A 855 61.08 -12.31 15.74
C LEU A 855 61.82 -13.53 16.33
N PRO A 856 62.62 -14.25 15.52
CA PRO A 856 63.43 -15.34 16.04
C PRO A 856 64.33 -14.84 17.18
N GLU A 857 64.59 -15.70 18.16
CA GLU A 857 65.44 -15.30 19.29
C GLU A 857 66.77 -14.75 18.76
N HIS A 858 67.21 -13.65 19.38
CA HIS A 858 68.45 -12.95 19.01
C HIS A 858 68.47 -12.36 17.61
N HIS A 859 67.32 -12.03 17.02
CA HIS A 859 67.26 -11.26 15.77
C HIS A 859 66.68 -9.85 15.97
N TYR A 860 66.90 -8.98 15.00
CA TYR A 860 66.31 -7.65 14.91
C TYR A 860 66.03 -7.27 13.46
N PHE A 861 65.08 -6.38 13.22
CA PHE A 861 64.89 -5.81 11.88
C PHE A 861 66.02 -4.82 11.57
N GLU A 862 66.65 -4.93 10.40
CA GLU A 862 67.58 -3.90 9.90
C GLU A 862 66.89 -2.53 9.84
N LYS A 863 65.61 -2.56 9.44
CA LYS A 863 64.71 -1.41 9.44
C LYS A 863 63.28 -1.90 9.57
N ASP A 864 62.52 -1.32 10.49
CA ASP A 864 61.14 -1.67 10.82
C ASP A 864 60.10 -0.68 10.24
N SER A 865 60.57 0.45 9.70
CA SER A 865 59.74 1.52 9.15
C SER A 865 60.29 2.07 7.83
N PHE A 866 59.45 2.14 6.80
CA PHE A 866 59.83 2.60 5.46
C PHE A 866 58.85 3.67 4.98
N LYS A 867 59.36 4.84 4.58
CA LYS A 867 58.59 5.88 3.90
C LYS A 867 58.81 5.80 2.40
N PHE A 868 57.73 5.90 1.63
CA PHE A 868 57.78 5.89 0.17
C PHE A 868 56.59 6.63 -0.42
N GLU A 869 56.78 7.13 -1.64
CA GLU A 869 55.71 7.65 -2.48
C GLU A 869 55.36 6.60 -3.53
N LEU A 870 54.06 6.36 -3.74
CA LEU A 870 53.53 5.48 -4.79
C LEU A 870 52.87 6.31 -5.88
N LYS A 871 53.31 6.14 -7.13
CA LYS A 871 52.69 6.76 -8.32
C LYS A 871 51.48 5.95 -8.79
N PRO A 872 50.53 6.55 -9.55
CA PRO A 872 49.41 5.83 -10.14
C PRO A 872 49.86 4.63 -10.98
N GLY A 873 49.32 3.44 -10.69
CA GLY A 873 49.66 2.19 -11.38
C GLY A 873 51.01 1.57 -10.97
N GLU A 874 51.76 2.18 -10.06
CA GLU A 874 53.06 1.67 -9.61
C GLU A 874 52.91 0.36 -8.83
N LYS A 875 53.78 -0.61 -9.15
CA LYS A 875 53.97 -1.83 -8.35
C LYS A 875 55.34 -1.76 -7.70
N ARG A 876 55.38 -1.53 -6.39
CA ARG A 876 56.62 -1.38 -5.63
C ARG A 876 56.92 -2.62 -4.82
N GLU A 877 58.17 -3.08 -4.85
CA GLU A 877 58.65 -4.22 -4.07
C GLU A 877 59.59 -3.76 -2.96
N ILE A 878 59.44 -4.30 -1.74
CA ILE A 878 60.30 -4.02 -0.59
C ILE A 878 60.79 -5.33 0.03
N LEU A 879 62.10 -5.46 0.16
CA LEU A 879 62.73 -6.53 0.94
C LEU A 879 63.06 -6.00 2.34
N VAL A 880 62.59 -6.70 3.36
CA VAL A 880 62.87 -6.41 4.76
C VAL A 880 63.80 -7.49 5.28
N LYS A 881 64.96 -7.10 5.80
CA LYS A 881 65.93 -8.03 6.36
C LYS A 881 65.81 -8.10 7.87
N VAL A 882 65.78 -9.33 8.38
CA VAL A 882 65.88 -9.66 9.80
C VAL A 882 67.28 -10.24 10.02
N LEU A 883 68.08 -9.57 10.83
CA LEU A 883 69.50 -9.86 11.04
C LEU A 883 69.75 -10.44 12.45
N PRO A 884 70.74 -11.33 12.62
CA PRO A 884 71.09 -11.89 13.92
C PRO A 884 71.90 -10.87 14.75
N LYS A 885 71.73 -10.89 16.08
CA LYS A 885 72.48 -10.08 17.05
C LYS A 885 73.84 -10.72 17.32
N GLU A 886 74.93 -9.97 17.17
CA GLU A 886 76.26 -10.41 17.57
C GLU A 886 76.36 -10.53 19.10
N ARG A 887 76.88 -11.65 19.59
CA ARG A 887 77.13 -11.88 21.01
C ARG A 887 78.63 -11.84 21.29
N SER A 888 79.03 -11.05 22.28
CA SER A 888 80.34 -11.18 22.92
C SER A 888 80.25 -12.27 23.99
N ILE A 889 81.01 -13.36 23.81
CA ILE A 889 81.16 -14.39 24.83
C ILE A 889 82.20 -13.90 25.84
N ARG A 890 81.84 -13.78 27.12
CA ARG A 890 82.80 -13.64 28.22
C ARG A 890 83.00 -15.03 28.82
N VAL A 891 84.19 -15.59 28.64
CA VAL A 891 84.60 -16.84 29.30
C VAL A 891 84.92 -16.52 30.77
N ILE A 892 84.29 -17.25 31.70
CA ILE A 892 84.53 -17.15 33.14
C ILE A 892 84.85 -18.58 33.60
N GLU A 893 86.06 -18.79 34.11
CA GLU A 893 86.68 -20.04 34.63
C GLU A 893 87.54 -20.92 33.70
N GLU A 894 88.83 -21.05 34.09
CA GLU A 894 89.79 -22.10 33.70
C GLU A 894 89.59 -23.34 34.60
N GLY A 895 89.25 -24.48 34.01
CA GLY A 895 89.24 -25.77 34.71
C GLY A 895 90.64 -26.38 34.76
N GLY A 896 91.28 -26.36 35.92
CA GLY A 896 92.52 -27.10 36.18
C GLY A 896 92.25 -28.60 36.36
N ILE A 897 92.99 -29.43 35.63
CA ILE A 897 93.04 -30.89 35.82
C ILE A 897 94.24 -31.19 36.72
N LEU A 898 93.99 -31.79 37.89
CA LEU A 898 95.01 -32.46 38.71
C LEU A 898 95.39 -33.80 38.04
N VAL A 899 96.67 -33.99 37.71
CA VAL A 899 97.25 -35.31 37.48
C VAL A 899 98.41 -35.49 38.45
N GLU A 900 98.29 -36.50 39.30
CA GLU A 900 99.21 -36.90 40.36
C GLU A 900 100.39 -37.72 39.80
N GLU A 901 101.55 -37.59 40.46
CA GLU A 901 102.81 -38.31 40.25
C GLU A 901 102.68 -39.84 40.11
N LYS A 902 103.52 -40.49 39.27
CA LYS A 902 104.84 -41.04 39.69
C LYS A 902 105.56 -41.86 38.61
N ASP A 903 106.88 -41.74 38.61
CA ASP A 903 107.86 -42.68 38.07
C ASP A 903 107.76 -44.09 38.70
N LYS A 904 108.03 -45.12 37.86
CA LYS A 904 108.53 -46.51 38.11
C LYS A 904 107.83 -47.34 39.21
N ASN A 905 107.12 -48.41 38.86
CA ASN A 905 107.61 -49.72 38.40
C ASN A 905 106.40 -50.63 38.12
#